data_AF-M2CC51-F1
#
_entry.id   AF-M2CC51-F1
#
_cell.length_a   1.000
_cell.length_b   1.000
_cell.length_c   1.000
_cell.angle_alpha   90.00
_cell.angle_beta   90.00
_cell.angle_gamma   90.00
#
_symmetry.space_group_name_H-M   'P 1'
#
loop_
_entity.id
_entity.type
_entity.pdbx_description
1 polymer ?
#
loop_
_entity_poly.entity_id
_entity_poly.type
_entity_poly.pdbx_seq_one_letter_code
_entity_poly.pdbx_strand_id
1 'polypeptide(L)'
;MKFGRKCRIIVFISLVLFTLPVFSQDKNFTDKPSSSDKRVASEEFRRGVQAYYRGTFNEAILLFEKALSYLPDESLILDWLGKAYYSSGVEGAALTQWELAEAAGYGGMLLKNKIEILKESRSLTPYSSDNIKYVENSSFSSKNGTVELFRQPLSIAAVSDGSFWMTAYGSNELLHFNVNGIILDRTKGPIQGFDRPFDVIALSDGNLLVSEFAADRLSLLDKNGSFIKSFGTRGRGNGEFIGPQFLAEDEYGNIYVCDFGNARIVVFSSAGEPLFTFGKKSGLFGGFTAPAGIAVVDGLVYIADAIKGAVYTFDTAGNFVQSLLPEGTLKQIESLREWNGNLVASAGNKAYLIDIAFSTVSELTSLGNVPTKITAAVPDVNGSLLLIDHKNQTVEITSRINELAGGLFVLIKKVYSDKFPEVLVEVSVQNRDGKQIVGLTQDNFIITEGNRPVADYSLTGSSYLNKTCDIAVIVERSPNSLKEKALIEAALKEIAEAMQGRGKISLISASSIPALEGKFSPADLITLPNRIKTPASSDWKLDLALRLAVGELINAEQKRAVLFLNFSDPNSDNFKQYNLNDLASYMKNNNIRFYPISLKKGAPASEMSYLAKKTGGKTSYIYAERGLKPIIDDIIEKPLGMYQLKYTSTMSTDFGRSFLPVEVEVQLLERSGRDEIGYFAPLE
;
A
#
# COMPACT_ATOMS: atom_id res chain seq x y z
N MET A 1 -45.65 -49.41 -33.83
CA MET A 1 -46.52 -48.25 -34.08
C MET A 1 -47.18 -47.86 -32.74
N LYS A 2 -47.05 -46.59 -32.33
CA LYS A 2 -47.41 -45.92 -31.05
C LYS A 2 -46.19 -45.50 -30.22
N PHE A 3 -45.81 -44.24 -30.41
CA PHE A 3 -44.92 -43.45 -29.56
C PHE A 3 -45.67 -43.06 -28.26
N GLY A 4 -45.01 -43.26 -27.11
CA GLY A 4 -45.43 -42.70 -25.82
C GLY A 4 -44.29 -41.87 -25.24
N ARG A 5 -44.45 -40.54 -25.26
CA ARG A 5 -43.56 -39.55 -24.62
C ARG A 5 -43.69 -39.66 -23.09
N LYS A 6 -42.57 -39.69 -22.37
CA LYS A 6 -42.50 -39.34 -20.94
C LYS A 6 -41.69 -38.04 -20.77
N CYS A 7 -42.32 -37.08 -20.13
CA CYS A 7 -41.78 -35.80 -19.68
C CYS A 7 -40.51 -35.96 -18.82
N ARG A 8 -39.51 -35.14 -19.10
CA ARG A 8 -38.53 -34.68 -18.10
C ARG A 8 -38.62 -33.16 -18.05
N ILE A 9 -38.96 -32.63 -16.88
CA ILE A 9 -38.94 -31.21 -16.55
C ILE A 9 -37.47 -30.81 -16.41
N ILE A 10 -37.01 -29.95 -17.32
CA ILE A 10 -35.73 -29.26 -17.23
C ILE A 10 -36.06 -27.84 -16.79
N VAL A 11 -35.60 -27.45 -15.60
CA VAL A 11 -35.65 -26.05 -15.15
C VAL A 11 -34.43 -25.35 -15.76
N PHE A 12 -34.66 -24.64 -16.87
CA PHE A 12 -33.70 -23.69 -17.44
C PHE A 12 -33.87 -22.35 -16.70
N ILE A 13 -32.85 -21.92 -15.95
CA ILE A 13 -32.71 -20.52 -15.52
C ILE A 13 -32.07 -19.80 -16.71
N SER A 14 -32.89 -19.24 -17.59
CA SER A 14 -32.44 -18.30 -18.62
C SER A 14 -32.23 -16.93 -18.00
N LEU A 15 -31.00 -16.43 -18.11
CA LEU A 15 -30.63 -15.05 -17.88
C LEU A 15 -31.36 -14.19 -18.92
N VAL A 16 -32.42 -13.48 -18.51
CA VAL A 16 -33.08 -12.50 -19.36
C VAL A 16 -32.24 -11.22 -19.36
N LEU A 17 -31.55 -10.97 -20.47
CA LEU A 17 -31.09 -9.64 -20.85
C LEU A 17 -32.32 -8.75 -21.00
N PHE A 18 -32.57 -7.88 -20.03
CA PHE A 18 -33.49 -6.75 -20.23
C PHE A 18 -32.76 -5.69 -21.07
N THR A 19 -32.98 -5.72 -22.38
CA THR A 19 -32.99 -4.48 -23.16
C THR A 19 -34.17 -3.66 -22.63
N LEU A 20 -33.89 -2.53 -21.98
CA LEU A 20 -34.91 -1.57 -21.56
C LEU A 20 -35.74 -1.18 -22.80
N PRO A 21 -37.05 -1.49 -22.86
CA PRO A 21 -37.91 -0.76 -23.75
C PRO A 21 -38.10 0.63 -23.12
N VAL A 22 -37.86 1.67 -23.91
CA VAL A 22 -38.36 3.02 -23.59
C VAL A 22 -39.89 2.94 -23.64
N PHE A 23 -40.49 2.54 -22.53
CA PHE A 23 -41.90 2.77 -22.27
C PHE A 23 -42.03 4.21 -21.77
N SER A 24 -42.39 5.10 -22.70
CA SER A 24 -43.15 6.29 -22.34
C SER A 24 -44.51 5.81 -21.82
N GLN A 25 -44.60 5.63 -20.51
CA GLN A 25 -45.87 5.58 -19.80
C GLN A 25 -45.86 6.71 -18.78
N ASP A 26 -46.85 7.59 -18.93
CA ASP A 26 -47.16 8.70 -18.03
C ASP A 26 -47.14 8.23 -16.57
N LYS A 27 -46.06 8.57 -15.86
CA LYS A 27 -45.98 8.45 -14.41
C LYS A 27 -46.40 9.79 -13.80
N ASN A 28 -47.71 10.00 -13.67
CA ASN A 28 -48.24 10.87 -12.63
C ASN A 28 -48.00 10.19 -11.26
N PHE A 29 -46.79 10.31 -10.71
CA PHE A 29 -46.55 10.10 -9.28
C PHE A 29 -46.86 11.42 -8.57
N THR A 30 -48.13 11.66 -8.28
CA THR A 30 -48.61 12.87 -7.59
C THR A 30 -49.25 12.55 -6.23
N ASP A 31 -48.74 11.55 -5.50
CA ASP A 31 -49.07 11.41 -4.08
C ASP A 31 -47.78 11.56 -3.25
N LYS A 32 -47.79 12.56 -2.35
CA LYS A 32 -46.71 12.73 -1.37
C LYS A 32 -46.64 11.47 -0.50
N PRO A 33 -45.43 10.95 -0.17
CA PRO A 33 -45.29 9.73 0.61
C PRO A 33 -46.05 9.78 1.93
N SER A 34 -46.81 8.72 2.25
CA SER A 34 -47.57 8.64 3.50
C SER A 34 -46.64 8.50 4.72
N SER A 35 -47.17 8.75 5.93
CA SER A 35 -46.42 8.50 7.17
C SER A 35 -46.03 7.02 7.32
N SER A 36 -46.86 6.09 6.82
CA SER A 36 -46.53 4.67 6.75
C SER A 36 -45.37 4.38 5.80
N ASP A 37 -45.35 5.00 4.61
CA ASP A 37 -44.27 4.82 3.64
C ASP A 37 -42.94 5.29 4.21
N LYS A 38 -42.93 6.47 4.84
CA LYS A 38 -41.73 7.02 5.51
C LYS A 38 -41.22 6.09 6.62
N ARG A 39 -42.12 5.51 7.41
CA ARG A 39 -41.75 4.58 8.49
C ARG A 39 -41.15 3.29 7.95
N VAL A 40 -41.74 2.71 6.90
CA VAL A 40 -41.22 1.50 6.27
C VAL A 40 -39.87 1.77 5.61
N ALA A 41 -39.75 2.87 4.86
CA ALA A 41 -38.49 3.28 4.24
C ALA A 41 -37.37 3.48 5.28
N SER A 42 -37.67 4.13 6.40
CA SER A 42 -36.70 4.37 7.49
C SER A 42 -36.21 3.06 8.12
N GLU A 43 -37.10 2.08 8.30
CA GLU A 43 -36.74 0.78 8.85
C GLU A 43 -35.90 -0.06 7.87
N GLU A 44 -36.26 -0.06 6.59
CA GLU A 44 -35.44 -0.74 5.56
C GLU A 44 -34.08 -0.05 5.38
N PHE A 45 -34.03 1.27 5.43
CA PHE A 45 -32.78 2.03 5.43
C PHE A 45 -31.89 1.65 6.63
N ARG A 46 -32.45 1.61 7.84
CA ARG A 46 -31.75 1.20 9.06
C ARG A 46 -31.15 -0.21 8.92
N ARG A 47 -31.95 -1.16 8.44
CA ARG A 47 -31.50 -2.54 8.18
C ARG A 47 -30.42 -2.58 7.10
N GLY A 48 -30.55 -1.77 6.05
CA GLY A 48 -29.55 -1.63 4.98
C GLY A 48 -28.21 -1.14 5.51
N VAL A 49 -28.20 -0.11 6.36
CA VAL A 49 -26.98 0.38 7.03
C VAL A 49 -26.33 -0.72 7.89
N GLN A 50 -27.14 -1.48 8.64
CA GLN A 50 -26.63 -2.60 9.44
C GLN A 50 -26.05 -3.73 8.56
N ALA A 51 -26.71 -4.08 7.46
CA ALA A 51 -26.21 -5.07 6.50
C ALA A 51 -24.90 -4.62 5.84
N TYR A 52 -24.79 -3.33 5.48
CA TYR A 52 -23.58 -2.74 4.94
C TYR A 52 -22.39 -2.91 5.90
N TYR A 53 -22.55 -2.56 7.18
CA TYR A 53 -21.48 -2.73 8.18
C TYR A 53 -21.18 -4.19 8.54
N ARG A 54 -22.11 -5.12 8.32
CA ARG A 54 -21.85 -6.56 8.38
C ARG A 54 -21.10 -7.08 7.15
N GLY A 55 -20.88 -6.26 6.12
CA GLY A 55 -20.22 -6.67 4.88
C GLY A 55 -21.14 -7.43 3.91
N THR A 56 -22.44 -7.52 4.18
CA THR A 56 -23.42 -8.17 3.29
C THR A 56 -23.93 -7.18 2.24
N PHE A 57 -23.04 -6.68 1.37
CA PHE A 57 -23.36 -5.58 0.45
C PHE A 57 -24.54 -5.84 -0.49
N ASN A 58 -24.72 -7.08 -0.97
CA ASN A 58 -25.87 -7.44 -1.80
C ASN A 58 -27.20 -7.37 -1.03
N GLU A 59 -27.19 -7.71 0.26
CA GLU A 59 -28.35 -7.55 1.14
C GLU A 59 -28.63 -6.06 1.39
N ALA A 60 -27.57 -5.28 1.65
CA ALA A 60 -27.68 -3.83 1.82
C ALA A 60 -28.28 -3.15 0.58
N ILE A 61 -27.82 -3.49 -0.63
CA ILE A 61 -28.34 -3.00 -1.90
C ILE A 61 -29.85 -3.27 -1.98
N LEU A 62 -30.28 -4.51 -1.75
CA LEU A 62 -31.69 -4.88 -1.80
C LEU A 62 -32.55 -4.08 -0.80
N LEU A 63 -32.04 -3.86 0.41
CA LEU A 63 -32.72 -3.11 1.46
C LEU A 63 -32.84 -1.61 1.11
N PHE A 64 -31.79 -1.01 0.55
CA PHE A 64 -31.82 0.39 0.11
C PHE A 64 -32.72 0.59 -1.12
N GLU A 65 -32.70 -0.31 -2.10
CA GLU A 65 -33.62 -0.28 -3.24
C GLU A 65 -35.08 -0.40 -2.77
N LYS A 66 -35.35 -1.28 -1.79
CA LYS A 66 -36.67 -1.38 -1.17
C LYS A 66 -37.06 -0.08 -0.48
N ALA A 67 -36.15 0.58 0.25
CA ALA A 67 -36.44 1.86 0.88
C ALA A 67 -36.74 2.96 -0.16
N LEU A 68 -35.97 3.04 -1.25
CA LEU A 68 -36.20 3.96 -2.37
C LEU A 68 -37.51 3.68 -3.13
N SER A 69 -38.02 2.45 -3.11
CA SER A 69 -39.34 2.16 -3.69
C SER A 69 -40.48 2.89 -2.97
N TYR A 70 -40.28 3.27 -1.71
CA TYR A 70 -41.20 4.08 -0.91
C TYR A 70 -40.83 5.58 -0.92
N LEU A 71 -39.54 5.90 -0.98
CA LEU A 71 -39.00 7.27 -1.03
C LEU A 71 -37.99 7.45 -2.19
N PRO A 72 -38.45 7.61 -3.44
CA PRO A 72 -37.57 7.55 -4.63
C PRO A 72 -36.47 8.62 -4.69
N ASP A 73 -36.73 9.80 -4.12
CA ASP A 73 -35.85 10.96 -4.20
C ASP A 73 -35.06 11.22 -2.90
N GLU A 74 -35.00 10.24 -1.99
CA GLU A 74 -34.29 10.40 -0.71
C GLU A 74 -32.77 10.28 -0.91
N SER A 75 -32.10 11.43 -1.03
CA SER A 75 -30.67 11.54 -1.37
C SER A 75 -29.73 10.81 -0.41
N LEU A 76 -30.08 10.74 0.88
CA LEU A 76 -29.30 9.97 1.86
C LEU A 76 -29.29 8.48 1.50
N ILE A 77 -30.45 7.91 1.13
CA ILE A 77 -30.55 6.50 0.76
C ILE A 77 -29.82 6.24 -0.56
N LEU A 78 -29.89 7.17 -1.52
CA LEU A 78 -29.11 7.09 -2.77
C LEU A 78 -27.60 7.05 -2.50
N ASP A 79 -27.08 7.90 -1.61
CA ASP A 79 -25.67 7.89 -1.23
C ASP A 79 -25.26 6.55 -0.59
N TRP A 80 -26.08 6.02 0.31
CA TRP A 80 -25.85 4.70 0.93
C TRP A 80 -25.92 3.54 -0.06
N LEU A 81 -26.85 3.58 -1.02
CA LEU A 81 -26.91 2.62 -2.11
C LEU A 81 -25.64 2.70 -2.98
N GLY A 82 -25.17 3.91 -3.28
CA GLY A 82 -23.90 4.14 -3.97
C GLY A 82 -22.70 3.55 -3.21
N LYS A 83 -22.63 3.76 -1.89
CA LYS A 83 -21.61 3.14 -1.01
C LYS A 83 -21.65 1.62 -1.05
N ALA A 84 -22.83 1.02 -1.04
CA ALA A 84 -23.01 -0.43 -1.13
C ALA A 84 -22.56 -0.99 -2.50
N TYR A 85 -22.95 -0.34 -3.60
CA TYR A 85 -22.49 -0.70 -4.95
C TYR A 85 -20.98 -0.56 -5.14
N TYR A 86 -20.38 0.51 -4.61
CA TYR A 86 -18.93 0.72 -4.65
C TYR A 86 -18.21 -0.41 -3.92
N SER A 87 -18.70 -0.76 -2.73
CA SER A 87 -18.12 -1.83 -1.90
C SER A 87 -18.39 -3.23 -2.45
N SER A 88 -19.39 -3.43 -3.31
CA SER A 88 -19.63 -4.69 -4.03
C SER A 88 -18.85 -4.82 -5.34
N GLY A 89 -18.08 -3.80 -5.71
CA GLY A 89 -17.28 -3.72 -6.94
C GLY A 89 -18.03 -3.20 -8.17
N VAL A 90 -19.30 -2.81 -8.05
CA VAL A 90 -20.14 -2.35 -9.17
C VAL A 90 -20.07 -0.82 -9.28
N GLU A 91 -18.88 -0.32 -9.61
CA GLU A 91 -18.56 1.12 -9.56
C GLU A 91 -19.38 1.98 -10.52
N GLY A 92 -19.84 1.41 -11.63
CA GLY A 92 -20.73 2.10 -12.56
C GLY A 92 -22.07 2.47 -11.92
N ALA A 93 -22.69 1.52 -11.22
CA ALA A 93 -23.96 1.76 -10.51
C ALA A 93 -23.76 2.72 -9.33
N ALA A 94 -22.63 2.59 -8.61
CA ALA A 94 -22.29 3.51 -7.53
C ALA A 94 -22.24 4.97 -8.00
N LEU A 95 -21.55 5.21 -9.12
CA LEU A 95 -21.43 6.54 -9.70
C LEU A 95 -22.80 7.13 -10.06
N THR A 96 -23.67 6.34 -10.69
CA THR A 96 -25.02 6.77 -11.04
C THR A 96 -25.82 7.20 -9.81
N GLN A 97 -25.78 6.44 -8.71
CA GLN A 97 -26.52 6.82 -7.50
C GLN A 97 -25.97 8.09 -6.85
N TRP A 98 -24.65 8.25 -6.81
CA TRP A 98 -24.02 9.46 -6.28
C TRP A 98 -24.29 10.70 -7.14
N GLU A 99 -24.28 10.57 -8.47
CA GLU A 99 -24.65 11.67 -9.37
C GLU A 99 -26.11 12.09 -9.21
N LEU A 100 -27.03 11.14 -8.97
CA LEU A 100 -28.43 11.46 -8.67
C LEU A 100 -28.57 12.21 -7.34
N ALA A 101 -27.88 11.77 -6.29
CA ALA A 101 -27.87 12.45 -5.00
C ALA A 101 -27.25 13.86 -5.08
N GLU A 102 -26.13 14.01 -5.81
CA GLU A 102 -25.47 15.30 -6.03
C GLU A 102 -26.35 16.27 -6.82
N ALA A 103 -27.03 15.79 -7.88
CA ALA A 103 -27.96 16.60 -8.67
C ALA A 103 -29.16 17.08 -7.83
N ALA A 104 -29.53 16.35 -6.78
CA ALA A 104 -30.54 16.75 -5.80
C ALA A 104 -29.99 17.71 -4.71
N GLY A 105 -28.72 18.14 -4.81
CA GLY A 105 -28.07 19.07 -3.89
C GLY A 105 -27.49 18.45 -2.61
N TYR A 106 -27.42 17.11 -2.53
CA TYR A 106 -26.90 16.40 -1.36
C TYR A 106 -25.37 16.26 -1.39
N GLY A 107 -24.74 16.19 -0.22
CA GLY A 107 -23.31 15.84 -0.04
C GLY A 107 -22.30 16.93 -0.43
N GLY A 108 -22.72 18.00 -1.11
CA GLY A 108 -21.90 19.19 -1.38
C GLY A 108 -20.56 18.85 -2.05
N MET A 109 -19.48 19.47 -1.58
CA MET A 109 -18.14 19.26 -2.13
C MET A 109 -17.59 17.84 -1.89
N LEU A 110 -18.02 17.17 -0.81
CA LEU A 110 -17.52 15.84 -0.45
C LEU A 110 -17.97 14.79 -1.46
N LEU A 111 -19.27 14.76 -1.75
CA LEU A 111 -19.81 13.84 -2.73
C LEU A 111 -19.26 14.13 -4.14
N LYS A 112 -19.10 15.41 -4.51
CA LYS A 112 -18.47 15.82 -5.77
C LYS A 112 -17.05 15.27 -5.91
N ASN A 113 -16.20 15.47 -4.90
CA ASN A 113 -14.83 14.96 -4.92
C ASN A 113 -14.80 13.43 -5.04
N LYS A 114 -15.70 12.72 -4.35
CA LYS A 114 -15.82 11.25 -4.44
C LYS A 114 -16.20 10.77 -5.84
N ILE A 115 -17.14 11.45 -6.49
CA ILE A 115 -17.55 11.21 -7.88
C ILE A 115 -16.37 11.44 -8.83
N GLU A 116 -15.64 12.54 -8.69
CA GLU A 116 -14.48 12.86 -9.53
C GLU A 116 -13.35 11.83 -9.39
N ILE A 117 -12.96 11.48 -8.17
CA ILE A 117 -11.92 10.48 -7.91
C ILE A 117 -12.31 9.13 -8.51
N LEU A 118 -13.57 8.71 -8.35
CA LEU A 118 -14.03 7.45 -8.94
C LEU A 118 -14.01 7.51 -10.48
N LYS A 119 -14.44 8.61 -11.09
CA LYS A 119 -14.35 8.83 -12.55
C LYS A 119 -12.91 8.76 -13.05
N GLU A 120 -11.99 9.45 -12.39
CA GLU A 120 -10.56 9.43 -12.73
C GLU A 120 -9.97 8.03 -12.61
N SER A 121 -10.26 7.31 -11.53
CA SER A 121 -9.75 5.96 -11.31
C SER A 121 -10.24 4.93 -12.36
N ARG A 122 -11.35 5.25 -13.03
CA ARG A 122 -11.96 4.46 -14.11
C ARG A 122 -11.49 4.91 -15.50
N SER A 123 -10.96 6.12 -15.64
CA SER A 123 -10.40 6.61 -16.90
C SER A 123 -9.12 5.83 -17.23
N LEU A 124 -9.11 5.19 -18.40
CA LEU A 124 -7.99 4.36 -18.88
C LEU A 124 -6.77 5.16 -19.32
N THR A 125 -6.83 6.48 -19.30
CA THR A 125 -5.63 7.31 -19.53
C THR A 125 -4.74 7.16 -18.32
N PRO A 126 -3.61 6.42 -18.41
CA PRO A 126 -2.55 6.67 -17.46
C PRO A 126 -2.27 8.17 -17.58
N TYR A 127 -2.10 8.88 -16.47
CA TYR A 127 -1.32 10.11 -16.56
C TYR A 127 -0.07 9.72 -17.35
N SER A 128 0.09 10.32 -18.54
CA SER A 128 1.30 10.06 -19.31
C SER A 128 2.46 10.34 -18.39
N SER A 129 3.56 9.63 -18.59
CA SER A 129 4.83 9.87 -17.91
C SER A 129 5.41 11.27 -18.16
N ASP A 130 4.61 12.22 -18.67
CA ASP A 130 5.00 13.59 -18.96
C ASP A 130 5.06 14.38 -17.64
N ASN A 131 6.30 14.51 -17.16
CA ASN A 131 6.76 15.38 -16.08
C ASN A 131 6.18 15.08 -14.68
N ILE A 132 6.71 14.02 -14.05
CA ILE A 132 6.65 13.85 -12.60
C ILE A 132 7.41 15.02 -11.96
N LYS A 133 6.69 16.05 -11.50
CA LYS A 133 7.27 17.21 -10.84
C LYS A 133 6.79 17.32 -9.41
N TYR A 134 7.75 17.48 -8.50
CA TYR A 134 7.55 17.70 -7.08
C TYR A 134 7.80 19.17 -6.75
N VAL A 135 6.97 19.71 -5.86
CA VAL A 135 7.08 21.07 -5.35
C VAL A 135 7.20 21.04 -3.83
N GLU A 136 7.97 21.97 -3.29
CA GLU A 136 8.11 22.20 -1.86
C GLU A 136 6.73 22.46 -1.24
N ASN A 137 6.37 21.70 -0.21
CA ASN A 137 5.12 21.91 0.52
C ASN A 137 5.32 22.15 2.01
N SER A 138 6.36 21.58 2.62
CA SER A 138 6.64 21.76 4.05
C SER A 138 8.12 21.58 4.35
N SER A 139 8.59 22.20 5.42
CA SER A 139 9.99 22.12 5.83
C SER A 139 10.13 21.96 7.34
N PHE A 140 11.10 21.16 7.77
CA PHE A 140 11.46 20.99 9.16
C PHE A 140 12.84 21.59 9.41
N SER A 141 12.88 22.67 10.18
CA SER A 141 14.12 23.38 10.46
C SER A 141 14.89 22.76 11.62
N SER A 142 16.22 22.82 11.53
CA SER A 142 17.15 22.57 12.64
C SER A 142 16.92 23.45 13.86
N LYS A 143 16.11 24.52 13.77
CA LYS A 143 15.81 25.43 14.89
C LYS A 143 14.31 25.56 15.12
N ASN A 144 13.92 25.55 16.40
CA ASN A 144 12.59 25.99 16.82
C ASN A 144 12.74 27.18 17.77
N GLY A 145 12.49 28.39 17.26
CA GLY A 145 12.82 29.63 17.95
C GLY A 145 14.32 29.73 18.22
N THR A 146 14.71 29.72 19.49
CA THR A 146 16.12 29.77 19.93
C THR A 146 16.74 28.38 20.14
N VAL A 147 15.94 27.32 20.14
CA VAL A 147 16.40 25.95 20.42
C VAL A 147 16.97 25.34 19.14
N GLU A 148 18.24 24.93 19.17
CA GLU A 148 18.87 24.14 18.12
C GLU A 148 18.53 22.66 18.31
N LEU A 149 17.77 22.09 17.38
CA LEU A 149 17.29 20.71 17.39
C LEU A 149 18.33 19.73 16.84
N PHE A 150 19.06 20.09 15.79
CA PHE A 150 20.12 19.28 15.16
C PHE A 150 21.07 20.17 14.36
N ARG A 151 22.22 19.64 13.93
CA ARG A 151 23.17 20.38 13.09
C ARG A 151 23.66 19.59 11.90
N GLN A 152 23.79 20.26 10.76
CA GLN A 152 24.33 19.73 9.50
C GLN A 152 23.70 18.37 9.15
N PRO A 153 22.39 18.34 8.85
CA PRO A 153 21.77 17.11 8.37
C PRO A 153 22.42 16.69 7.03
N LEU A 154 22.61 15.38 6.80
CA LEU A 154 23.26 14.88 5.57
C LEU A 154 22.44 13.84 4.81
N SER A 155 21.86 12.86 5.49
CA SER A 155 21.16 11.76 4.84
C SER A 155 19.89 11.35 5.57
N ILE A 156 19.00 10.68 4.84
CA ILE A 156 17.72 10.17 5.30
C ILE A 156 17.58 8.69 4.93
N ALA A 157 16.96 7.92 5.82
CA ALA A 157 16.37 6.62 5.54
C ALA A 157 14.86 6.68 5.86
N ALA A 158 14.02 6.72 4.83
CA ALA A 158 12.58 6.58 4.98
C ALA A 158 12.24 5.13 5.33
N VAL A 159 11.29 4.91 6.23
CA VAL A 159 10.88 3.57 6.67
C VAL A 159 9.41 3.30 6.39
N SER A 160 9.01 2.03 6.44
CA SER A 160 7.71 1.56 5.95
C SER A 160 6.49 2.07 6.71
N ASP A 161 6.69 2.61 7.91
CA ASP A 161 5.62 3.16 8.75
C ASP A 161 5.32 4.65 8.47
N GLY A 162 6.03 5.27 7.53
CA GLY A 162 5.89 6.69 7.18
C GLY A 162 6.89 7.61 7.90
N SER A 163 7.53 7.13 8.96
CA SER A 163 8.58 7.87 9.65
C SER A 163 9.90 7.82 8.86
N PHE A 164 10.90 8.57 9.31
CA PHE A 164 12.24 8.52 8.72
C PHE A 164 13.34 8.79 9.74
N TRP A 165 14.49 8.16 9.53
CA TRP A 165 15.71 8.43 10.26
C TRP A 165 16.59 9.39 9.48
N MET A 166 17.28 10.29 10.18
CA MET A 166 18.16 11.28 9.59
C MET A 166 19.52 11.29 10.31
N THR A 167 20.61 11.39 9.55
CA THR A 167 21.94 11.66 10.10
C THR A 167 22.13 13.15 10.33
N ALA A 168 22.55 13.53 11.54
CA ALA A 168 22.99 14.88 11.86
C ALA A 168 24.49 14.90 12.09
N TYR A 169 25.24 15.20 11.03
CA TYR A 169 26.70 15.16 10.98
C TYR A 169 27.35 16.13 11.98
N GLY A 170 26.70 17.27 12.22
CA GLY A 170 27.22 18.32 13.08
C GLY A 170 26.95 18.09 14.57
N SER A 171 25.89 17.36 14.91
CA SER A 171 25.56 16.99 16.30
C SER A 171 25.93 15.54 16.66
N ASN A 172 26.50 14.77 15.72
CA ASN A 172 26.95 13.38 15.92
C ASN A 172 25.84 12.47 16.47
N GLU A 173 24.66 12.54 15.87
CA GLU A 173 23.51 11.74 16.27
C GLU A 173 22.67 11.34 15.05
N LEU A 174 21.80 10.37 15.26
CA LEU A 174 20.66 10.07 14.41
C LEU A 174 19.38 10.58 15.08
N LEU A 175 18.47 11.11 14.28
CA LEU A 175 17.15 11.58 14.72
C LEU A 175 16.06 10.81 13.99
N HIS A 176 15.04 10.38 14.72
CA HIS A 176 13.86 9.72 14.17
C HIS A 176 12.69 10.69 14.14
N PHE A 177 12.16 10.96 12.96
CA PHE A 177 11.05 11.89 12.75
C PHE A 177 9.77 11.13 12.37
N ASN A 178 8.63 11.53 12.92
CA ASN A 178 7.35 11.12 12.39
C ASN A 178 6.96 11.92 11.12
N VAL A 179 5.82 11.57 10.52
CA VAL A 179 5.29 12.22 9.31
C VAL A 179 4.96 13.71 9.48
N ASN A 180 4.78 14.18 10.72
CA ASN A 180 4.48 15.57 11.05
C ASN A 180 5.75 16.39 11.35
N GLY A 181 6.94 15.79 11.25
CA GLY A 181 8.21 16.45 11.55
C GLY A 181 8.55 16.55 13.03
N ILE A 182 7.84 15.80 13.88
CA ILE A 182 8.16 15.69 15.30
C ILE A 182 9.28 14.66 15.47
N ILE A 183 10.32 15.03 16.21
CA ILE A 183 11.40 14.13 16.60
C ILE A 183 10.88 13.20 17.70
N LEU A 184 10.75 11.92 17.38
CA LEU A 184 10.33 10.86 18.30
C LEU A 184 11.49 10.43 19.19
N ASP A 185 12.63 10.11 18.56
CA ASP A 185 13.77 9.49 19.22
C ASP A 185 15.09 10.07 18.70
N ARG A 186 16.15 9.88 19.51
CA ARG A 186 17.52 10.28 19.19
C ARG A 186 18.48 9.21 19.67
N THR A 187 19.50 8.92 18.86
CA THR A 187 20.57 7.99 19.25
C THR A 187 21.93 8.52 18.88
N LYS A 188 22.90 8.30 19.79
CA LYS A 188 24.33 8.58 19.56
C LYS A 188 25.08 7.32 19.13
N GLY A 189 24.38 6.21 18.91
CA GLY A 189 24.96 4.97 18.42
C GLY A 189 25.81 4.24 19.46
N PRO A 190 27.05 3.84 19.13
CA PRO A 190 27.93 3.10 20.04
C PRO A 190 28.21 3.83 21.36
N ILE A 191 28.80 3.13 22.34
CA ILE A 191 29.17 3.71 23.65
C ILE A 191 30.10 4.93 23.49
N GLN A 192 31.05 4.88 22.56
CA GLN A 192 31.94 6.03 22.27
C GLN A 192 31.26 7.18 21.51
N GLY A 193 29.99 7.03 21.14
CA GLY A 193 29.27 7.93 20.25
C GLY A 193 29.61 7.71 18.78
N PHE A 194 28.81 8.30 17.91
CA PHE A 194 29.14 8.49 16.51
C PHE A 194 30.26 9.52 16.34
N ASP A 195 31.09 9.33 15.32
CA ASP A 195 31.98 10.38 14.83
C ASP A 195 31.68 10.66 13.35
N ARG A 196 30.95 11.76 13.11
CA ARG A 196 30.54 12.22 11.79
C ARG A 196 29.68 11.17 11.04
N PRO A 197 28.47 10.84 11.55
CA PRO A 197 27.56 9.95 10.84
C PRO A 197 27.19 10.59 9.49
N PHE A 198 27.38 9.86 8.40
CA PHE A 198 27.27 10.37 7.04
C PHE A 198 26.00 9.87 6.37
N ASP A 199 25.98 8.60 5.97
CA ASP A 199 24.83 7.97 5.35
C ASP A 199 24.09 7.06 6.34
N VAL A 200 22.78 6.91 6.13
CA VAL A 200 21.94 5.93 6.82
C VAL A 200 21.05 5.24 5.78
N ILE A 201 20.96 3.91 5.86
CA ILE A 201 20.01 3.12 5.08
C ILE A 201 19.24 2.19 6.02
N ALA A 202 17.96 1.94 5.69
CA ALA A 202 17.21 0.84 6.26
C ALA A 202 17.53 -0.43 5.46
N LEU A 203 17.91 -1.49 6.16
CA LEU A 203 18.19 -2.80 5.59
C LEU A 203 16.89 -3.59 5.40
N SER A 204 16.98 -4.66 4.61
CA SER A 204 15.88 -5.58 4.29
C SER A 204 15.25 -6.25 5.53
N ASP A 205 15.99 -6.37 6.63
CA ASP A 205 15.51 -6.89 7.92
C ASP A 205 14.91 -5.79 8.83
N GLY A 206 14.89 -4.54 8.38
CA GLY A 206 14.43 -3.35 9.09
C GLY A 206 15.47 -2.70 10.01
N ASN A 207 16.66 -3.27 10.16
CA ASN A 207 17.76 -2.64 10.90
C ASN A 207 18.29 -1.42 10.14
N LEU A 208 19.05 -0.58 10.83
CA LEU A 208 19.66 0.61 10.25
C LEU A 208 21.17 0.42 10.16
N LEU A 209 21.75 0.73 9.01
CA LEU A 209 23.19 0.79 8.83
C LEU A 209 23.64 2.22 8.61
N VAL A 210 24.63 2.65 9.39
CA VAL A 210 25.17 4.01 9.37
C VAL A 210 26.64 3.98 9.02
N SER A 211 27.06 4.82 8.09
CA SER A 211 28.48 5.08 7.84
C SER A 211 28.98 6.21 8.71
N GLU A 212 30.16 6.03 9.31
CA GLU A 212 30.80 7.06 10.14
C GLU A 212 32.07 7.55 9.44
N PHE A 213 31.97 8.74 8.85
CA PHE A 213 33.00 9.29 7.98
C PHE A 213 34.33 9.50 8.72
N ALA A 214 34.30 9.98 9.96
CA ALA A 214 35.52 10.27 10.71
C ALA A 214 36.02 9.06 11.52
N ALA A 215 35.12 8.16 11.95
CA ALA A 215 35.52 6.94 12.65
C ALA A 215 36.01 5.81 11.72
N ASP A 216 35.89 5.98 10.39
CA ASP A 216 36.31 4.98 9.39
C ASP A 216 35.66 3.60 9.61
N ARG A 217 34.37 3.59 9.99
CA ARG A 217 33.61 2.36 10.30
C ARG A 217 32.15 2.46 9.89
N LEU A 218 31.46 1.34 9.99
CA LEU A 218 30.01 1.22 9.87
C LEU A 218 29.42 0.78 11.21
N SER A 219 28.28 1.34 11.56
CA SER A 219 27.52 0.99 12.76
C SER A 219 26.16 0.41 12.36
N LEU A 220 25.87 -0.80 12.84
CA LEU A 220 24.59 -1.47 12.71
C LEU A 220 23.75 -1.20 13.97
N LEU A 221 22.53 -0.73 13.76
CA LEU A 221 21.54 -0.45 14.80
C LEU A 221 20.29 -1.26 14.52
N ASP A 222 19.52 -1.56 15.55
CA ASP A 222 18.18 -2.08 15.36
C ASP A 222 17.25 -1.00 14.78
N LYS A 223 16.06 -1.41 14.35
CA LYS A 223 15.02 -0.52 13.82
C LYS A 223 14.58 0.62 14.75
N ASN A 224 14.88 0.52 16.06
CA ASN A 224 14.56 1.53 17.06
C ASN A 224 15.78 2.45 17.34
N GLY A 225 16.89 2.29 16.61
CA GLY A 225 18.11 3.08 16.80
C GLY A 225 18.99 2.62 17.97
N SER A 226 18.81 1.40 18.48
CA SER A 226 19.71 0.82 19.48
C SER A 226 20.92 0.19 18.79
N PHE A 227 22.13 0.51 19.27
CA PHE A 227 23.36 -0.04 18.70
C PHE A 227 23.46 -1.57 18.88
N ILE A 228 23.79 -2.28 17.80
CA ILE A 228 24.02 -3.73 17.80
C ILE A 228 25.52 -4.04 17.75
N LYS A 229 26.19 -3.57 16.69
CA LYS A 229 27.62 -3.81 16.46
C LYS A 229 28.19 -2.81 15.45
N SER A 230 29.51 -2.71 15.38
CA SER A 230 30.21 -1.94 14.35
C SER A 230 31.27 -2.81 13.68
N PHE A 231 31.54 -2.53 12.41
CA PHE A 231 32.57 -3.22 11.64
C PHE A 231 33.21 -2.27 10.63
N GLY A 232 34.34 -2.68 10.07
CA GLY A 232 35.24 -1.79 9.33
C GLY A 232 36.22 -1.05 10.24
N THR A 233 37.39 -0.77 9.71
CA THR A 233 38.43 0.00 10.41
C THR A 233 39.18 0.91 9.43
N ARG A 234 39.93 1.87 9.96
CA ARG A 234 40.75 2.76 9.14
C ARG A 234 41.84 2.01 8.38
N GLY A 235 41.93 2.20 7.07
CA GLY A 235 43.04 1.68 6.28
C GLY A 235 42.75 1.51 4.79
N ARG A 236 43.48 0.60 4.14
CA ARG A 236 43.46 0.37 2.68
C ARG A 236 43.30 -1.11 2.30
N GLY A 237 43.28 -2.01 3.27
CA GLY A 237 43.03 -3.44 3.11
C GLY A 237 41.57 -3.77 2.78
N ASN A 238 41.25 -5.06 2.69
CA ASN A 238 39.86 -5.52 2.54
C ASN A 238 39.13 -5.34 3.87
N GLY A 239 37.94 -4.75 3.84
CA GLY A 239 37.22 -4.38 5.06
C GLY A 239 37.73 -3.12 5.77
N GLU A 240 38.70 -2.40 5.20
CA GLU A 240 39.21 -1.14 5.72
C GLU A 240 38.77 0.04 4.84
N PHE A 241 38.62 1.22 5.46
CA PHE A 241 38.10 2.42 4.81
C PHE A 241 38.92 3.68 5.13
N ILE A 242 38.77 4.70 4.28
CA ILE A 242 39.12 6.09 4.60
C ILE A 242 37.92 6.97 4.20
N GLY A 243 37.14 7.41 5.19
CA GLY A 243 35.95 8.22 4.96
C GLY A 243 34.84 7.48 4.21
N PRO A 244 34.26 6.40 4.77
CA PRO A 244 33.12 5.74 4.15
C PRO A 244 31.95 6.72 4.05
N GLN A 245 31.28 6.77 2.89
CA GLN A 245 30.16 7.69 2.63
C GLN A 245 28.86 6.91 2.40
N PHE A 246 28.47 6.68 1.15
CA PHE A 246 27.17 6.11 0.82
C PHE A 246 27.14 4.59 0.89
N LEU A 247 25.95 4.06 1.20
CA LEU A 247 25.68 2.65 1.42
C LEU A 247 24.56 2.15 0.50
N ALA A 248 24.65 0.89 0.08
CA ALA A 248 23.56 0.16 -0.55
C ALA A 248 23.58 -1.33 -0.14
N GLU A 249 22.41 -1.97 -0.12
CA GLU A 249 22.25 -3.40 0.14
C GLU A 249 21.73 -4.08 -1.14
N ASP A 250 22.26 -5.26 -1.48
CA ASP A 250 21.68 -6.09 -2.53
C ASP A 250 20.62 -7.08 -2.00
N GLU A 251 19.93 -7.76 -2.90
CA GLU A 251 18.88 -8.70 -2.53
C GLU A 251 19.36 -9.86 -1.63
N TYR A 252 20.66 -10.17 -1.61
CA TYR A 252 21.27 -11.22 -0.78
C TYR A 252 21.76 -10.68 0.58
N GLY A 253 21.57 -9.39 0.86
CA GLY A 253 22.01 -8.73 2.08
C GLY A 253 23.48 -8.34 2.07
N ASN A 254 24.15 -8.33 0.91
CA ASN A 254 25.51 -7.80 0.84
C ASN A 254 25.48 -6.27 0.84
N ILE A 255 26.40 -5.67 1.58
CA ILE A 255 26.51 -4.23 1.77
C ILE A 255 27.65 -3.68 0.92
N TYR A 256 27.33 -2.70 0.08
CA TYR A 256 28.28 -1.98 -0.77
C TYR A 256 28.53 -0.60 -0.19
N VAL A 257 29.80 -0.24 -0.05
CA VAL A 257 30.21 1.00 0.62
C VAL A 257 31.16 1.79 -0.25
N CYS A 258 30.81 3.07 -0.48
CA CYS A 258 31.68 4.02 -1.13
C CYS A 258 32.80 4.46 -0.18
N ASP A 259 34.01 3.97 -0.45
CA ASP A 259 35.24 4.32 0.27
C ASP A 259 35.89 5.52 -0.42
N PHE A 260 35.44 6.72 -0.02
CA PHE A 260 35.77 7.98 -0.69
C PHE A 260 37.29 8.21 -0.77
N GLY A 261 38.00 8.04 0.35
CA GLY A 261 39.43 8.33 0.44
C GLY A 261 40.32 7.37 -0.34
N ASN A 262 39.86 6.14 -0.60
CA ASN A 262 40.57 5.16 -1.42
C ASN A 262 40.04 5.05 -2.86
N ALA A 263 39.03 5.85 -3.23
CA ALA A 263 38.38 5.86 -4.54
C ALA A 263 37.99 4.46 -5.04
N ARG A 264 37.27 3.71 -4.20
CA ARG A 264 36.83 2.33 -4.47
C ARG A 264 35.52 2.01 -3.78
N ILE A 265 35.01 0.82 -4.06
CA ILE A 265 33.90 0.21 -3.32
C ILE A 265 34.43 -0.97 -2.50
N VAL A 266 33.94 -1.11 -1.27
CA VAL A 266 34.17 -2.29 -0.42
C VAL A 266 32.84 -2.98 -0.19
N VAL A 267 32.84 -4.30 -0.28
CA VAL A 267 31.64 -5.13 -0.15
C VAL A 267 31.74 -6.00 1.10
N PHE A 268 30.67 -6.05 1.88
CA PHE A 268 30.52 -6.88 3.07
C PHE A 268 29.34 -7.83 2.92
N SER A 269 29.38 -8.96 3.62
CA SER A 269 28.19 -9.80 3.81
C SER A 269 27.21 -9.16 4.79
N SER A 270 25.99 -9.69 4.86
CA SER A 270 25.00 -9.32 5.89
C SER A 270 25.50 -9.53 7.33
N ALA A 271 26.49 -10.41 7.53
CA ALA A 271 27.14 -10.62 8.82
C ALA A 271 28.15 -9.51 9.18
N GLY A 272 28.50 -8.61 8.25
CA GLY A 272 29.53 -7.59 8.43
C GLY A 272 30.95 -8.09 8.19
N GLU A 273 31.09 -9.25 7.53
CA GLU A 273 32.40 -9.78 7.11
C GLU A 273 32.80 -9.21 5.74
N PRO A 274 34.04 -8.74 5.55
CA PRO A 274 34.49 -8.18 4.28
C PRO A 274 34.64 -9.26 3.21
N LEU A 275 34.02 -9.03 2.05
CA LEU A 275 34.03 -9.96 0.93
C LEU A 275 35.12 -9.59 -0.08
N PHE A 276 35.02 -8.43 -0.70
CA PHE A 276 35.97 -7.97 -1.71
C PHE A 276 35.91 -6.45 -1.94
N THR A 277 36.79 -5.92 -2.79
CA THR A 277 36.80 -4.52 -3.21
C THR A 277 36.92 -4.39 -4.72
N PHE A 278 36.28 -3.39 -5.32
CA PHE A 278 36.38 -3.08 -6.75
C PHE A 278 36.38 -1.56 -7.00
N GLY A 279 36.48 -1.14 -8.27
CA GLY A 279 36.44 0.28 -8.63
C GLY A 279 37.78 0.94 -8.94
N LYS A 280 38.88 0.18 -8.89
CA LYS A 280 40.16 0.60 -9.48
C LYS A 280 40.10 0.49 -11.01
N LYS A 281 40.98 1.23 -11.70
CA LYS A 281 41.14 1.15 -13.15
C LYS A 281 41.33 -0.31 -13.59
N SER A 282 40.47 -0.80 -14.46
CA SER A 282 40.48 -2.18 -14.97
C SER A 282 39.78 -2.27 -16.32
N GLY A 283 40.45 -2.85 -17.32
CA GLY A 283 39.89 -2.97 -18.67
C GLY A 283 39.41 -1.63 -19.24
N LEU A 284 38.12 -1.57 -19.61
CA LEU A 284 37.46 -0.37 -20.12
C LEU A 284 37.06 0.64 -19.03
N PHE A 285 37.09 0.24 -17.75
CA PHE A 285 36.73 1.11 -16.64
C PHE A 285 37.92 1.96 -16.20
N GLY A 286 37.75 3.28 -16.25
CA GLY A 286 38.80 4.26 -15.92
C GLY A 286 39.17 4.36 -14.44
N GLY A 287 38.46 3.66 -13.56
CA GLY A 287 38.57 3.82 -12.10
C GLY A 287 37.75 5.00 -11.58
N PHE A 288 37.37 4.98 -10.31
CA PHE A 288 36.72 6.12 -9.67
C PHE A 288 37.72 7.24 -9.32
N THR A 289 37.23 8.47 -9.30
CA THR A 289 37.90 9.63 -8.71
C THR A 289 37.28 9.97 -7.35
N ALA A 290 35.94 10.04 -7.28
CA ALA A 290 35.19 10.31 -6.06
C ALA A 290 33.86 9.54 -6.10
N PRO A 291 33.86 8.25 -5.73
CA PRO A 291 32.61 7.48 -5.67
C PRO A 291 31.71 8.10 -4.61
N ALA A 292 30.49 8.45 -5.02
CA ALA A 292 29.50 9.14 -4.19
C ALA A 292 28.26 8.26 -4.04
N GLY A 293 27.09 8.67 -4.54
CA GLY A 293 25.87 7.88 -4.46
C GLY A 293 26.03 6.47 -5.01
N ILE A 294 25.42 5.50 -4.31
CA ILE A 294 25.37 4.09 -4.70
C ILE A 294 23.97 3.52 -4.48
N ALA A 295 23.50 2.70 -5.41
CA ALA A 295 22.22 2.00 -5.31
C ALA A 295 22.31 0.64 -6.01
N VAL A 296 21.49 -0.32 -5.55
CA VAL A 296 21.34 -1.63 -6.21
C VAL A 296 19.92 -1.73 -6.76
N VAL A 297 19.80 -2.09 -8.04
CA VAL A 297 18.51 -2.29 -8.71
C VAL A 297 18.60 -3.55 -9.56
N ASP A 298 17.66 -4.48 -9.39
CA ASP A 298 17.54 -5.71 -10.18
C ASP A 298 18.87 -6.49 -10.37
N GLY A 299 19.66 -6.62 -9.30
CA GLY A 299 20.93 -7.36 -9.31
C GLY A 299 22.11 -6.62 -9.97
N LEU A 300 21.97 -5.31 -10.23
CA LEU A 300 23.04 -4.45 -10.73
C LEU A 300 23.33 -3.32 -9.73
N VAL A 301 24.60 -2.94 -9.65
CA VAL A 301 25.10 -1.89 -8.75
C VAL A 301 25.40 -0.62 -9.56
N TYR A 302 24.77 0.48 -9.19
CA TYR A 302 24.90 1.77 -9.85
C TYR A 302 25.65 2.73 -8.94
N ILE A 303 26.76 3.28 -9.44
CA ILE A 303 27.65 4.13 -8.65
C ILE A 303 27.89 5.44 -9.39
N ALA A 304 27.59 6.54 -8.73
CA ALA A 304 27.91 7.88 -9.19
C ALA A 304 29.37 8.22 -8.86
N ASP A 305 30.02 8.97 -9.76
CA ASP A 305 31.27 9.66 -9.47
C ASP A 305 31.02 11.16 -9.45
N ALA A 306 31.15 11.78 -8.26
CA ALA A 306 30.79 13.18 -8.05
C ALA A 306 31.67 14.17 -8.83
N ILE A 307 32.95 13.82 -9.06
CA ILE A 307 33.90 14.69 -9.77
C ILE A 307 33.71 14.54 -11.28
N LYS A 308 33.56 13.31 -11.76
CA LYS A 308 33.36 13.04 -13.19
C LYS A 308 31.95 13.38 -13.66
N GLY A 309 30.97 13.38 -12.74
CA GLY A 309 29.56 13.58 -13.06
C GLY A 309 28.98 12.48 -13.95
N ALA A 310 29.42 11.24 -13.70
CA ALA A 310 29.02 10.02 -14.40
C ALA A 310 28.29 9.07 -13.45
N VAL A 311 27.54 8.12 -14.02
CA VAL A 311 26.98 6.98 -13.29
C VAL A 311 27.39 5.70 -14.03
N TYR A 312 27.99 4.78 -13.30
CA TYR A 312 28.52 3.52 -13.84
C TYR A 312 27.71 2.33 -13.30
N THR A 313 27.56 1.30 -14.13
CA THR A 313 26.86 0.05 -13.79
C THR A 313 27.86 -1.08 -13.62
N PHE A 314 27.68 -1.86 -12.55
CA PHE A 314 28.45 -3.05 -12.24
C PHE A 314 27.51 -4.23 -11.95
N ASP A 315 28.00 -5.44 -12.08
CA ASP A 315 27.33 -6.62 -11.50
C ASP A 315 27.62 -6.72 -9.99
N THR A 316 26.92 -7.62 -9.30
CA THR A 316 27.11 -7.88 -7.85
C THR A 316 28.47 -8.50 -7.52
N ALA A 317 29.25 -8.95 -8.52
CA ALA A 317 30.63 -9.40 -8.32
C ALA A 317 31.65 -8.25 -8.49
N GLY A 318 31.19 -7.03 -8.78
CA GLY A 318 32.04 -5.84 -8.95
C GLY A 318 32.68 -5.72 -10.33
N ASN A 319 32.23 -6.48 -11.33
CA ASN A 319 32.69 -6.33 -12.71
C ASN A 319 31.99 -5.13 -13.36
N PHE A 320 32.75 -4.31 -14.07
CA PHE A 320 32.20 -3.18 -14.81
C PHE A 320 31.36 -3.68 -15.99
N VAL A 321 30.12 -3.21 -16.08
CA VAL A 321 29.18 -3.54 -17.17
C VAL A 321 29.21 -2.42 -18.21
N GLN A 322 28.87 -1.19 -17.82
CA GLN A 322 28.78 -0.05 -18.73
C GLN A 322 28.74 1.30 -17.99
N SER A 323 28.86 2.39 -18.75
CA SER A 323 28.49 3.73 -18.28
C SER A 323 26.99 3.93 -18.49
N LEU A 324 26.20 4.03 -17.42
CA LEU A 324 24.78 4.38 -17.52
C LEU A 324 24.63 5.83 -17.97
N LEU A 325 25.32 6.74 -17.27
CA LEU A 325 25.42 8.15 -17.64
C LEU A 325 26.89 8.48 -17.95
N PRO A 326 27.20 9.11 -19.09
CA PRO A 326 28.58 9.47 -19.44
C PRO A 326 29.12 10.60 -18.54
N GLU A 327 30.44 10.79 -18.55
CA GLU A 327 31.09 11.86 -17.80
C GLU A 327 30.54 13.24 -18.20
N GLY A 328 30.33 14.10 -17.20
CA GLY A 328 29.79 15.45 -17.35
C GLY A 328 28.26 15.56 -17.40
N THR A 329 27.53 14.45 -17.35
CA THR A 329 26.05 14.46 -17.45
C THR A 329 25.39 15.14 -16.26
N LEU A 330 25.77 14.75 -15.04
CA LEU A 330 25.25 15.33 -13.80
C LEU A 330 26.43 15.74 -12.93
N LYS A 331 26.76 17.03 -12.89
CA LYS A 331 27.86 17.53 -12.05
C LYS A 331 27.38 17.63 -10.60
N GLN A 332 28.28 17.38 -9.65
CA GLN A 332 27.99 17.48 -8.21
C GLN A 332 26.90 16.51 -7.73
N ILE A 333 26.85 15.29 -8.28
CA ILE A 333 26.00 14.23 -7.73
C ILE A 333 26.47 13.93 -6.31
N GLU A 334 25.54 13.88 -5.35
CA GLU A 334 25.81 13.52 -3.97
C GLU A 334 25.26 12.11 -3.70
N SER A 335 23.95 11.92 -3.63
CA SER A 335 23.33 10.62 -3.33
C SER A 335 22.70 9.95 -4.56
N LEU A 336 22.61 8.62 -4.53
CA LEU A 336 21.77 7.79 -5.40
C LEU A 336 20.93 6.86 -4.51
N ARG A 337 19.65 6.68 -4.85
CA ARG A 337 18.73 5.73 -4.19
C ARG A 337 17.90 4.99 -5.23
N GLU A 338 17.54 3.74 -4.95
CA GLU A 338 16.57 3.02 -5.77
C GLU A 338 15.17 3.64 -5.59
N TRP A 339 14.43 3.73 -6.69
CA TRP A 339 13.02 4.07 -6.67
C TRP A 339 12.28 3.48 -7.87
N ASN A 340 11.40 2.51 -7.60
CA ASN A 340 10.55 1.86 -8.60
C ASN A 340 11.33 1.31 -9.81
N GLY A 341 12.45 0.62 -9.56
CA GLY A 341 13.31 0.07 -10.62
C GLY A 341 14.15 1.12 -11.35
N ASN A 342 14.23 2.34 -10.83
CA ASN A 342 15.04 3.45 -11.35
C ASN A 342 15.87 4.08 -10.22
N LEU A 343 16.57 5.18 -10.50
CA LEU A 343 17.38 5.88 -9.51
C LEU A 343 16.86 7.29 -9.23
N VAL A 344 16.87 7.69 -7.96
CA VAL A 344 16.76 9.09 -7.54
C VAL A 344 18.14 9.60 -7.19
N ALA A 345 18.55 10.70 -7.81
CA ALA A 345 19.83 11.35 -7.59
C ALA A 345 19.64 12.74 -6.97
N SER A 346 20.49 13.13 -6.03
CA SER A 346 20.64 14.53 -5.63
C SER A 346 21.88 15.11 -6.31
N ALA A 347 21.77 16.31 -6.86
CA ALA A 347 22.92 17.03 -7.39
C ALA A 347 22.75 18.54 -7.25
N GLY A 348 23.70 19.20 -6.58
CA GLY A 348 23.64 20.64 -6.32
C GLY A 348 22.39 21.03 -5.53
N ASN A 349 21.47 21.79 -6.15
CA ASN A 349 20.20 22.22 -5.56
C ASN A 349 18.98 21.46 -6.12
N LYS A 350 19.20 20.34 -6.80
CA LYS A 350 18.16 19.59 -7.52
C LYS A 350 18.14 18.12 -7.16
N ALA A 351 16.97 17.52 -7.32
CA ALA A 351 16.80 16.08 -7.34
C ALA A 351 16.31 15.62 -8.73
N TYR A 352 16.81 14.48 -9.16
CA TYR A 352 16.59 13.93 -10.49
C TYR A 352 16.11 12.48 -10.41
N LEU A 353 15.27 12.09 -11.36
CA LEU A 353 14.99 10.70 -11.69
C LEU A 353 15.91 10.30 -12.85
N ILE A 354 16.65 9.22 -12.67
CA ILE A 354 17.44 8.59 -13.73
C ILE A 354 16.70 7.32 -14.14
N ASP A 355 16.15 7.33 -15.34
CA ASP A 355 15.54 6.15 -15.93
C ASP A 355 16.63 5.20 -16.41
N ILE A 356 16.71 4.02 -15.81
CA ILE A 356 17.77 3.06 -16.09
C ILE A 356 17.61 2.46 -17.49
N ALA A 357 16.37 2.16 -17.89
CA ALA A 357 16.06 1.48 -19.15
C ALA A 357 16.37 2.36 -20.36
N PHE A 358 16.11 3.66 -20.25
CA PHE A 358 16.35 4.62 -21.33
C PHE A 358 17.63 5.45 -21.13
N SER A 359 18.32 5.30 -19.98
CA SER A 359 19.49 6.10 -19.63
C SER A 359 19.22 7.61 -19.71
N THR A 360 18.02 8.04 -19.31
CA THR A 360 17.60 9.44 -19.35
C THR A 360 17.55 10.04 -17.96
N VAL A 361 17.67 11.38 -17.88
CA VAL A 361 17.62 12.13 -16.62
C VAL A 361 16.48 13.13 -16.71
N SER A 362 15.57 13.11 -15.76
CA SER A 362 14.51 14.10 -15.61
C SER A 362 14.59 14.78 -14.25
N GLU A 363 14.38 16.10 -14.23
CA GLU A 363 14.34 16.85 -12.97
C GLU A 363 13.03 16.56 -12.24
N LEU A 364 13.13 16.08 -10.99
CA LEU A 364 11.98 15.89 -10.11
C LEU A 364 11.61 17.18 -9.41
N THR A 365 12.62 17.88 -8.87
CA THR A 365 12.42 19.14 -8.14
C THR A 365 13.73 19.93 -8.02
N SER A 366 13.58 21.20 -7.68
CA SER A 366 14.68 22.14 -7.44
C SER A 366 14.30 23.00 -6.25
N LEU A 367 15.20 23.09 -5.27
CA LEU A 367 15.10 24.13 -4.23
C LEU A 367 15.61 25.45 -4.84
N GLY A 368 14.97 26.57 -4.46
CA GLY A 368 15.16 27.89 -5.10
C GLY A 368 16.60 28.45 -5.15
N ASN A 369 16.74 29.69 -5.64
CA ASN A 369 18.03 30.34 -5.96
C ASN A 369 18.87 30.83 -4.76
N VAL A 370 18.47 30.51 -3.53
CA VAL A 370 19.29 30.72 -2.32
C VAL A 370 20.43 29.69 -2.37
N PRO A 371 21.62 29.93 -1.79
CA PRO A 371 22.64 28.89 -1.74
C PRO A 371 22.14 27.68 -0.94
N THR A 372 21.57 26.70 -1.63
CA THR A 372 21.13 25.40 -1.11
C THR A 372 22.18 24.33 -1.47
N LYS A 373 22.13 23.19 -0.77
CA LYS A 373 22.86 21.99 -1.18
C LYS A 373 22.04 20.77 -0.76
N ILE A 374 21.45 20.09 -1.74
CA ILE A 374 20.73 18.84 -1.53
C ILE A 374 21.77 17.73 -1.41
N THR A 375 21.85 17.12 -0.23
CA THR A 375 22.79 16.03 0.05
C THR A 375 22.13 14.66 -0.03
N ALA A 376 20.83 14.58 0.24
CA ALA A 376 20.02 13.38 0.04
C ALA A 376 18.67 13.72 -0.58
N ALA A 377 18.19 12.84 -1.44
CA ALA A 377 16.83 12.85 -2.00
C ALA A 377 16.25 11.43 -1.93
N VAL A 378 15.22 11.24 -1.12
CA VAL A 378 14.68 9.91 -0.78
C VAL A 378 13.16 9.91 -0.91
N PRO A 379 12.58 9.05 -1.77
CA PRO A 379 11.14 8.89 -1.83
C PRO A 379 10.62 8.21 -0.56
N ASP A 380 9.47 8.63 -0.06
CA ASP A 380 8.83 8.00 1.09
C ASP A 380 7.66 7.06 0.70
N VAL A 381 7.14 6.37 1.70
CA VAL A 381 5.98 5.48 1.51
C VAL A 381 4.67 6.22 1.29
N ASN A 382 4.57 7.50 1.62
CA ASN A 382 3.36 8.32 1.46
C ASN A 382 3.27 9.02 0.10
N GLY A 383 4.32 8.97 -0.72
CA GLY A 383 4.34 9.54 -2.08
C GLY A 383 5.02 10.91 -2.17
N SER A 384 5.68 11.34 -1.10
CA SER A 384 6.52 12.53 -1.06
C SER A 384 7.98 12.19 -1.39
N LEU A 385 8.73 13.22 -1.75
CA LEU A 385 10.18 13.15 -1.89
C LEU A 385 10.79 14.01 -0.79
N LEU A 386 11.53 13.37 0.12
CA LEU A 386 12.24 13.99 1.24
C LEU A 386 13.62 14.44 0.77
N LEU A 387 13.98 15.68 1.06
CA LEU A 387 15.28 16.25 0.70
C LEU A 387 15.99 16.79 1.94
N ILE A 388 17.32 16.67 1.96
CA ILE A 388 18.15 17.36 2.96
C ILE A 388 18.80 18.58 2.32
N ASP A 389 18.38 19.77 2.74
CA ASP A 389 19.15 20.99 2.47
C ASP A 389 20.20 21.19 3.58
N HIS A 390 21.41 20.73 3.30
CA HIS A 390 22.50 20.78 4.24
C HIS A 390 22.92 22.22 4.58
N LYS A 391 22.80 23.17 3.63
CA LYS A 391 23.22 24.57 3.85
C LYS A 391 22.24 25.31 4.73
N ASN A 392 20.95 25.13 4.50
CA ASN A 392 19.90 25.76 5.31
C ASN A 392 19.55 24.95 6.56
N GLN A 393 20.10 23.73 6.69
CA GLN A 393 19.87 22.82 7.81
C GLN A 393 18.38 22.51 7.99
N THR A 394 17.74 22.12 6.90
CA THR A 394 16.32 21.76 6.84
C THR A 394 16.12 20.39 6.20
N VAL A 395 15.04 19.74 6.61
CA VAL A 395 14.43 18.63 5.87
C VAL A 395 13.29 19.22 5.06
N GLU A 396 13.38 19.17 3.74
CA GLU A 396 12.32 19.63 2.85
C GLU A 396 11.44 18.45 2.45
N ILE A 397 10.13 18.60 2.61
CA ILE A 397 9.14 17.68 2.06
C ILE A 397 8.65 18.29 0.76
N THR A 398 8.68 17.46 -0.28
CA THR A 398 8.12 17.83 -1.57
C THR A 398 7.03 16.85 -1.97
N SER A 399 5.98 17.36 -2.61
CA SER A 399 4.84 16.58 -3.05
C SER A 399 4.51 16.87 -4.50
N ARG A 400 3.84 15.93 -5.17
CA ARG A 400 3.38 16.15 -6.55
C ARG A 400 2.27 17.20 -6.57
N ILE A 401 2.26 18.04 -7.60
CA ILE A 401 1.31 19.17 -7.73
C ILE A 401 -0.15 18.68 -7.71
N ASN A 402 -0.44 17.57 -8.38
CA ASN A 402 -1.77 16.95 -8.39
C ASN A 402 -2.20 16.42 -7.01
N GLU A 403 -1.26 16.00 -6.17
CA GLU A 403 -1.55 15.58 -4.79
C GLU A 403 -1.87 16.77 -3.87
N LEU A 404 -1.19 17.90 -4.05
CA LEU A 404 -1.49 19.12 -3.28
C LEU A 404 -2.86 19.70 -3.64
N ALA A 405 -3.22 19.71 -4.93
CA ALA A 405 -4.53 20.16 -5.37
C ALA A 405 -5.66 19.18 -4.98
N GLY A 406 -5.36 17.88 -4.92
CA GLY A 406 -6.34 16.83 -4.66
C GLY A 406 -6.59 16.52 -3.18
N GLY A 407 -5.68 16.91 -2.28
CA GLY A 407 -5.79 16.62 -0.85
C GLY A 407 -5.63 15.14 -0.48
N LEU A 408 -6.28 14.73 0.59
CA LEU A 408 -6.36 13.35 1.06
C LEU A 408 -7.71 12.73 0.67
N PHE A 409 -7.68 11.48 0.22
CA PHE A 409 -8.87 10.68 0.04
C PHE A 409 -9.15 9.91 1.33
N VAL A 410 -10.06 10.45 2.12
CA VAL A 410 -10.52 9.87 3.39
C VAL A 410 -11.79 9.08 3.12
N LEU A 411 -11.91 7.90 3.72
CA LEU A 411 -13.13 7.10 3.68
C LEU A 411 -13.41 6.48 5.05
N ILE A 412 -14.58 6.75 5.62
CA ILE A 412 -15.04 6.01 6.78
C ILE A 412 -15.54 4.64 6.30
N LYS A 413 -14.79 3.60 6.62
CA LYS A 413 -15.07 2.23 6.17
C LYS A 413 -16.12 1.55 7.04
N LYS A 414 -16.06 1.78 8.35
CA LYS A 414 -16.96 1.12 9.30
C LYS A 414 -17.13 1.93 10.58
N VAL A 415 -18.31 1.82 11.17
CA VAL A 415 -18.62 2.34 12.50
C VAL A 415 -19.16 1.21 13.36
N TYR A 416 -18.52 0.97 14.50
CA TYR A 416 -18.94 0.00 15.50
C TYR A 416 -19.63 0.75 16.63
N SER A 417 -20.89 0.38 16.87
CA SER A 417 -21.76 0.96 17.90
C SER A 417 -22.40 -0.10 18.79
N ASP A 418 -21.99 -1.37 18.69
CA ASP A 418 -22.54 -2.48 19.47
C ASP A 418 -22.38 -2.31 20.98
N LYS A 419 -21.41 -1.47 21.41
CA LYS A 419 -21.15 -1.11 22.81
C LYS A 419 -21.56 0.33 23.15
N PHE A 420 -22.57 0.86 22.47
CA PHE A 420 -23.05 2.24 22.67
C PHE A 420 -23.20 2.58 24.18
N PRO A 421 -22.74 3.75 24.66
CA PRO A 421 -22.32 4.94 23.91
C PRO A 421 -20.88 4.91 23.39
N GLU A 422 -20.13 3.82 23.57
CA GLU A 422 -18.81 3.69 22.96
C GLU A 422 -18.93 3.50 21.44
N VAL A 423 -18.23 4.33 20.68
CA VAL A 423 -18.20 4.30 19.22
C VAL A 423 -16.76 4.15 18.74
N LEU A 424 -16.55 3.22 17.81
CA LEU A 424 -15.28 3.04 17.13
C LEU A 424 -15.47 3.25 15.63
N VAL A 425 -14.65 4.12 15.03
CA VAL A 425 -14.70 4.49 13.62
C VAL A 425 -13.42 3.99 12.93
N GLU A 426 -13.59 3.20 11.88
CA GLU A 426 -12.51 2.76 11.00
C GLU A 426 -12.40 3.68 9.79
N VAL A 427 -11.24 4.31 9.62
CA VAL A 427 -10.98 5.32 8.59
C VAL A 427 -9.84 4.87 7.70
N SER A 428 -10.06 4.87 6.39
CA SER A 428 -9.04 4.71 5.37
C SER A 428 -8.55 6.08 4.93
N VAL A 429 -7.23 6.26 4.81
CA VAL A 429 -6.61 7.48 4.28
C VAL A 429 -5.67 7.11 3.14
N GLN A 430 -5.91 7.72 1.98
CA GLN A 430 -5.14 7.51 0.75
C GLN A 430 -4.82 8.85 0.09
N ASN A 431 -3.85 8.89 -0.83
CA ASN A 431 -3.75 10.01 -1.77
C ASN A 431 -4.73 9.81 -2.94
N ARG A 432 -4.81 10.79 -3.84
CA ARG A 432 -5.70 10.76 -5.02
C ARG A 432 -5.41 9.60 -5.98
N ASP A 433 -4.18 9.09 -5.99
CA ASP A 433 -3.78 7.92 -6.80
C ASP A 433 -4.14 6.57 -6.13
N GLY A 434 -4.71 6.60 -4.92
CA GLY A 434 -5.04 5.42 -4.12
C GLY A 434 -3.85 4.81 -3.36
N LYS A 435 -2.71 5.51 -3.30
CA LYS A 435 -1.58 5.12 -2.43
C LYS A 435 -1.98 5.33 -0.97
N GLN A 436 -1.63 4.37 -0.12
CA GLN A 436 -1.97 4.38 1.30
C GLN A 436 -1.15 5.44 2.04
N ILE A 437 -1.78 6.19 2.95
CA ILE A 437 -1.09 7.16 3.82
C ILE A 437 -0.94 6.55 5.21
N VAL A 438 0.30 6.37 5.64
CA VAL A 438 0.69 5.74 6.92
C VAL A 438 1.42 6.74 7.83
N GLY A 439 1.56 6.39 9.11
CA GLY A 439 2.29 7.18 10.10
C GLY A 439 1.48 8.29 10.76
N LEU A 440 0.19 8.42 10.44
CA LEU A 440 -0.67 9.44 11.06
C LEU A 440 -0.85 9.16 12.56
N THR A 441 -0.82 10.25 13.32
CA THR A 441 -1.01 10.29 14.76
C THR A 441 -2.40 10.84 15.10
N GLN A 442 -2.79 10.82 16.38
CA GLN A 442 -4.09 11.34 16.80
C GLN A 442 -4.34 12.79 16.36
N ASP A 443 -3.29 13.63 16.39
CA ASP A 443 -3.34 15.06 16.05
C ASP A 443 -3.68 15.32 14.57
N ASN A 444 -3.59 14.28 13.73
CA ASN A 444 -3.94 14.38 12.32
C ASN A 444 -5.44 14.24 12.07
N PHE A 445 -6.25 13.89 13.06
CA PHE A 445 -7.68 13.63 12.91
C PHE A 445 -8.53 14.69 13.58
N ILE A 446 -9.71 14.95 13.04
CA ILE A 446 -10.76 15.75 13.68
C ILE A 446 -12.06 14.98 13.49
N ILE A 447 -12.80 14.75 14.57
CA ILE A 447 -14.06 14.00 14.54
C ILE A 447 -15.21 14.94 14.90
N THR A 448 -16.29 14.86 14.12
CA THR A 448 -17.53 15.60 14.38
C THR A 448 -18.69 14.62 14.37
N GLU A 449 -19.57 14.67 15.37
CA GLU A 449 -20.80 13.87 15.45
C GLU A 449 -22.01 14.80 15.55
N GLY A 450 -23.00 14.65 14.67
CA GLY A 450 -24.19 15.50 14.69
C GLY A 450 -23.87 17.00 14.53
N ASN A 451 -22.86 17.34 13.72
CA ASN A 451 -22.31 18.70 13.57
C ASN A 451 -21.68 19.30 14.83
N ARG A 452 -21.31 18.47 15.82
CA ARG A 452 -20.60 18.89 17.03
C ARG A 452 -19.22 18.24 17.09
N PRO A 453 -18.14 19.00 17.29
CA PRO A 453 -16.81 18.43 17.48
C PRO A 453 -16.78 17.45 18.66
N VAL A 454 -16.18 16.29 18.46
CA VAL A 454 -15.90 15.33 19.52
C VAL A 454 -14.56 15.71 20.15
N ALA A 455 -14.60 16.29 21.34
CA ALA A 455 -13.40 16.78 22.01
C ALA A 455 -12.49 15.65 22.50
N ASP A 456 -13.08 14.58 23.05
CA ASP A 456 -12.34 13.47 23.65
C ASP A 456 -12.48 12.21 22.79
N TYR A 457 -11.46 11.95 21.98
CA TYR A 457 -11.29 10.68 21.26
C TYR A 457 -9.86 10.18 21.37
N SER A 458 -9.64 8.92 21.00
CA SER A 458 -8.32 8.29 20.99
C SER A 458 -8.06 7.55 19.69
N LEU A 459 -6.82 7.63 19.19
CA LEU A 459 -6.34 6.75 18.12
C LEU A 459 -5.89 5.41 18.75
N THR A 460 -6.69 4.37 18.56
CA THR A 460 -6.52 3.07 19.24
C THR A 460 -5.87 1.99 18.39
N GLY A 461 -5.79 2.18 17.07
CA GLY A 461 -5.20 1.20 16.17
C GLY A 461 -4.79 1.80 14.83
N SER A 462 -3.67 1.31 14.30
CA SER A 462 -3.13 1.69 13.00
C SER A 462 -2.65 0.45 12.26
N SER A 463 -3.25 0.14 11.10
CA SER A 463 -3.04 -1.15 10.44
C SER A 463 -1.63 -1.37 9.92
N TYR A 464 -0.86 -0.30 9.65
CA TYR A 464 0.52 -0.42 9.19
C TYR A 464 1.44 -1.04 10.26
N LEU A 465 1.05 -1.01 11.54
CA LEU A 465 1.76 -1.67 12.64
C LEU A 465 1.32 -3.13 12.83
N ASN A 466 0.24 -3.57 12.17
CA ASN A 466 -0.29 -4.92 12.33
C ASN A 466 0.63 -5.95 11.66
N LYS A 467 1.04 -6.96 12.43
CA LYS A 467 1.90 -8.07 11.99
C LYS A 467 1.15 -9.38 11.78
N THR A 468 -0.17 -9.34 11.88
CA THR A 468 -1.09 -10.44 11.67
C THR A 468 -1.82 -10.21 10.37
N CYS A 469 -2.02 -11.27 9.58
CA CYS A 469 -2.86 -11.22 8.39
C CYS A 469 -3.81 -12.40 8.31
N ASP A 470 -4.99 -12.18 7.74
CA ASP A 470 -5.94 -13.24 7.42
C ASP A 470 -5.92 -13.50 5.91
N ILE A 471 -5.85 -14.77 5.53
CA ILE A 471 -5.69 -15.16 4.12
C ILE A 471 -6.82 -16.10 3.70
N ALA A 472 -7.36 -15.87 2.51
CA ALA A 472 -8.18 -16.86 1.83
C ALA A 472 -7.34 -17.54 0.74
N VAL A 473 -7.13 -18.85 0.86
CA VAL A 473 -6.44 -19.64 -0.16
C VAL A 473 -7.47 -20.30 -1.06
N ILE A 474 -7.50 -19.90 -2.32
CA ILE A 474 -8.28 -20.56 -3.37
C ILE A 474 -7.41 -21.63 -4.01
N VAL A 475 -7.91 -22.85 -4.06
CA VAL A 475 -7.30 -23.98 -4.77
C VAL A 475 -8.08 -24.26 -6.04
N GLU A 476 -7.43 -24.21 -7.19
CA GLU A 476 -8.01 -24.67 -8.46
C GLU A 476 -8.38 -26.16 -8.35
N ARG A 477 -9.65 -26.51 -8.57
CA ARG A 477 -10.15 -27.90 -8.58
C ARG A 477 -10.47 -28.37 -10.00
N SER A 478 -9.46 -28.34 -10.87
CA SER A 478 -9.52 -28.90 -12.23
C SER A 478 -9.05 -30.37 -12.26
N PRO A 479 -9.27 -31.13 -13.35
CA PRO A 479 -8.69 -32.46 -13.51
C PRO A 479 -7.15 -32.48 -13.39
N ASN A 480 -6.46 -31.38 -13.72
CA ASN A 480 -5.02 -31.26 -13.56
C ASN A 480 -4.61 -31.22 -12.08
N SER A 481 -5.37 -30.51 -11.24
CA SER A 481 -5.10 -30.43 -9.79
C SER A 481 -5.08 -31.78 -9.08
N LEU A 482 -5.80 -32.79 -9.59
CA LEU A 482 -5.83 -34.13 -9.01
C LEU A 482 -4.49 -34.86 -9.14
N LYS A 483 -3.70 -34.53 -10.15
CA LYS A 483 -2.37 -35.13 -10.38
C LYS A 483 -1.30 -34.57 -9.44
N GLU A 484 -1.55 -33.38 -8.89
CA GLU A 484 -0.56 -32.58 -8.17
C GLU A 484 -0.95 -32.33 -6.70
N LYS A 485 -1.70 -33.26 -6.10
CA LYS A 485 -2.16 -33.13 -4.70
C LYS A 485 -1.02 -32.84 -3.73
N ALA A 486 0.14 -33.48 -3.91
CA ALA A 486 1.30 -33.28 -3.05
C ALA A 486 1.84 -31.84 -3.12
N LEU A 487 1.80 -31.22 -4.30
CA LEU A 487 2.27 -29.85 -4.50
C LEU A 487 1.33 -28.82 -3.84
N ILE A 488 0.01 -29.06 -3.90
CA ILE A 488 -0.98 -28.23 -3.19
C ILE A 488 -0.74 -28.30 -1.68
N GLU A 489 -0.56 -29.51 -1.14
CA GLU A 489 -0.29 -29.71 0.28
C GLU A 489 1.02 -29.03 0.72
N ALA A 490 2.06 -29.09 -0.12
CA ALA A 490 3.32 -28.40 0.13
C ALA A 490 3.14 -26.86 0.16
N ALA A 491 2.46 -26.27 -0.83
CA ALA A 491 2.16 -24.83 -0.85
C ALA A 491 1.35 -24.39 0.38
N LEU A 492 0.31 -25.14 0.75
CA LEU A 492 -0.50 -24.83 1.93
C LEU A 492 0.33 -24.84 3.20
N LYS A 493 1.21 -25.84 3.36
CA LYS A 493 2.11 -25.94 4.49
C LYS A 493 3.08 -24.76 4.55
N GLU A 494 3.67 -24.39 3.41
CA GLU A 494 4.63 -23.28 3.34
C GLU A 494 3.98 -21.93 3.65
N ILE A 495 2.77 -21.68 3.14
CA ILE A 495 1.96 -20.50 3.50
C ILE A 495 1.73 -20.45 5.02
N ALA A 496 1.33 -21.56 5.62
CA ALA A 496 1.08 -21.62 7.06
C ALA A 496 2.35 -21.42 7.91
N GLU A 497 3.48 -22.00 7.50
CA GLU A 497 4.77 -21.81 8.17
C GLU A 497 5.23 -20.35 8.09
N ALA A 498 5.07 -19.71 6.92
CA ALA A 498 5.41 -18.31 6.72
C ALA A 498 4.53 -17.35 7.53
N MET A 499 3.29 -17.72 7.86
CA MET A 499 2.41 -16.95 8.76
C MET A 499 2.83 -17.01 10.23
N GLN A 500 3.80 -17.87 10.60
CA GLN A 500 4.39 -17.95 11.96
C GLN A 500 3.34 -18.12 13.07
N GLY A 501 2.25 -18.86 12.79
CA GLY A 501 1.17 -19.10 13.74
C GLY A 501 0.20 -17.93 13.98
N ARG A 502 0.33 -16.82 13.25
CA ARG A 502 -0.56 -15.65 13.37
C ARG A 502 -1.69 -15.71 12.34
N GLY A 503 -2.85 -15.15 12.69
CA GLY A 503 -3.98 -14.97 11.78
C GLY A 503 -4.74 -16.25 11.46
N LYS A 504 -5.55 -16.21 10.42
CA LYS A 504 -6.44 -17.31 10.00
C LYS A 504 -6.35 -17.57 8.51
N ILE A 505 -6.60 -18.82 8.13
CA ILE A 505 -6.61 -19.28 6.75
C ILE A 505 -7.98 -19.85 6.41
N SER A 506 -8.68 -19.22 5.47
CA SER A 506 -9.91 -19.75 4.87
C SER A 506 -9.56 -20.51 3.60
N LEU A 507 -9.81 -21.82 3.57
CA LEU A 507 -9.51 -22.65 2.40
C LEU A 507 -10.74 -22.79 1.51
N ILE A 508 -10.59 -22.47 0.23
CA ILE A 508 -11.68 -22.46 -0.74
C ILE A 508 -11.31 -23.30 -1.95
N SER A 509 -12.24 -24.13 -2.37
CA SER A 509 -12.11 -24.94 -3.59
C SER A 509 -12.82 -24.25 -4.75
N ALA A 510 -12.09 -23.96 -5.83
CA ALA A 510 -12.67 -23.49 -7.09
C ALA A 510 -13.02 -24.69 -7.98
N SER A 511 -14.22 -25.24 -7.80
CA SER A 511 -14.83 -26.29 -8.65
C SER A 511 -16.01 -25.72 -9.45
N SER A 512 -16.88 -26.55 -10.02
CA SER A 512 -18.10 -26.07 -10.71
C SER A 512 -19.08 -25.37 -9.77
N ILE A 513 -19.06 -25.76 -8.49
CA ILE A 513 -19.69 -25.04 -7.38
C ILE A 513 -18.57 -24.77 -6.37
N PRO A 514 -18.05 -23.54 -6.31
CA PRO A 514 -17.04 -23.21 -5.31
C PRO A 514 -17.54 -23.40 -3.89
N ALA A 515 -16.65 -23.83 -2.99
CA ALA A 515 -17.02 -24.15 -1.62
C ALA A 515 -15.91 -23.75 -0.63
N LEU A 516 -16.32 -23.26 0.53
CA LEU A 516 -15.45 -23.10 1.69
C LEU A 516 -15.21 -24.49 2.30
N GLU A 517 -13.98 -24.97 2.22
CA GLU A 517 -13.56 -26.26 2.79
C GLU A 517 -13.43 -26.18 4.32
N GLY A 518 -13.02 -25.01 4.82
CA GLY A 518 -12.92 -24.75 6.25
C GLY A 518 -12.13 -23.48 6.56
N LYS A 519 -12.10 -23.15 7.86
CA LYS A 519 -11.28 -22.08 8.44
C LYS A 519 -10.29 -22.71 9.41
N PHE A 520 -9.03 -22.34 9.29
CA PHE A 520 -7.92 -23.00 9.97
C PHE A 520 -7.03 -21.96 10.63
N SER A 521 -6.44 -22.29 11.78
CA SER A 521 -5.20 -21.64 12.20
C SER A 521 -4.04 -22.14 11.31
N PRO A 522 -2.91 -21.41 11.23
CA PRO A 522 -1.74 -21.91 10.53
C PRO A 522 -1.28 -23.29 11.05
N ALA A 523 -1.35 -23.53 12.37
CA ALA A 523 -1.00 -24.82 12.96
C ALA A 523 -1.93 -25.97 12.52
N ASP A 524 -3.24 -25.70 12.43
CA ASP A 524 -4.22 -26.69 11.95
C ASP A 524 -3.95 -27.09 10.49
N LEU A 525 -3.57 -26.13 9.65
CA LEU A 525 -3.28 -26.37 8.23
C LEU A 525 -2.03 -27.24 8.03
N ILE A 526 -1.07 -27.22 8.95
CA ILE A 526 0.12 -28.09 8.92
C ILE A 526 -0.23 -29.51 9.38
N THR A 527 -1.13 -29.66 10.36
CA THR A 527 -1.33 -30.92 11.08
C THR A 527 -2.50 -31.77 10.58
N LEU A 528 -3.58 -31.16 10.07
CA LEU A 528 -4.80 -31.88 9.69
C LEU A 528 -4.75 -32.37 8.24
N PRO A 529 -4.70 -33.69 7.95
CA PRO A 529 -4.68 -34.17 6.57
C PRO A 529 -6.04 -34.03 5.86
N ASN A 530 -6.05 -34.10 4.52
CA ASN A 530 -7.26 -34.24 3.68
C ASN A 530 -8.34 -33.17 3.91
N ARG A 531 -7.94 -31.90 3.83
CA ARG A 531 -8.81 -30.74 4.09
C ARG A 531 -9.76 -30.41 2.93
N ILE A 532 -9.39 -30.80 1.71
CA ILE A 532 -10.14 -30.53 0.49
C ILE A 532 -11.08 -31.70 0.20
N LYS A 533 -12.38 -31.47 0.28
CA LYS A 533 -13.44 -32.47 0.02
C LYS A 533 -14.12 -32.26 -1.32
N THR A 534 -14.12 -31.04 -1.84
CA THR A 534 -14.84 -30.71 -3.08
C THR A 534 -14.22 -31.46 -4.27
N PRO A 535 -15.04 -32.15 -5.09
CA PRO A 535 -14.55 -32.87 -6.26
C PRO A 535 -14.03 -31.90 -7.32
N ALA A 536 -13.10 -32.38 -8.14
CA ALA A 536 -12.60 -31.61 -9.28
C ALA A 536 -13.61 -31.61 -10.45
N SER A 537 -13.62 -30.53 -11.21
CA SER A 537 -14.47 -30.36 -12.39
C SER A 537 -13.72 -29.65 -13.51
N SER A 538 -14.00 -30.00 -14.77
CA SER A 538 -13.49 -29.27 -15.93
C SER A 538 -14.16 -27.90 -16.10
N ASP A 539 -15.38 -27.71 -15.56
CA ASP A 539 -16.14 -26.45 -15.62
C ASP A 539 -16.01 -25.67 -14.30
N TRP A 540 -14.79 -25.49 -13.81
CA TRP A 540 -14.55 -24.80 -12.55
C TRP A 540 -14.76 -23.28 -12.64
N LYS A 541 -15.17 -22.62 -11.55
CA LYS A 541 -15.58 -21.21 -11.52
C LYS A 541 -14.67 -20.38 -10.61
N LEU A 542 -13.82 -19.54 -11.21
CA LEU A 542 -12.88 -18.70 -10.46
C LEU A 542 -13.54 -17.43 -9.94
N ASP A 543 -14.38 -16.79 -10.75
CA ASP A 543 -15.15 -15.60 -10.37
C ASP A 543 -15.99 -15.80 -9.09
N LEU A 544 -16.70 -16.92 -9.00
CA LEU A 544 -17.49 -17.30 -7.84
C LEU A 544 -16.62 -17.65 -6.63
N ALA A 545 -15.49 -18.33 -6.85
CA ALA A 545 -14.53 -18.64 -5.79
C ALA A 545 -13.88 -17.36 -5.22
N LEU A 546 -13.55 -16.40 -6.08
CA LEU A 546 -13.05 -15.07 -5.69
C LEU A 546 -14.09 -14.31 -4.89
N ARG A 547 -15.36 -14.27 -5.33
CA ARG A 547 -16.46 -13.65 -4.57
C ARG A 547 -16.58 -14.24 -3.17
N LEU A 548 -16.54 -15.57 -3.05
CA LEU A 548 -16.59 -16.27 -1.77
C LEU A 548 -15.37 -15.91 -0.89
N ALA A 549 -14.17 -15.95 -1.46
CA ALA A 549 -12.92 -15.64 -0.75
C ALA A 549 -12.89 -14.21 -0.22
N VAL A 550 -13.29 -13.25 -1.04
CA VAL A 550 -13.38 -11.84 -0.64
C VAL A 550 -14.45 -11.67 0.45
N GLY A 551 -15.61 -12.33 0.31
CA GLY A 551 -16.67 -12.32 1.32
C GLY A 551 -16.18 -12.76 2.70
N GLU A 552 -15.38 -13.83 2.76
CA GLU A 552 -14.77 -14.31 4.00
C GLU A 552 -13.79 -13.32 4.64
N LEU A 553 -13.20 -12.45 3.82
CA LEU A 553 -12.17 -11.51 4.25
C LEU A 553 -12.70 -10.11 4.62
N ILE A 554 -13.94 -9.73 4.26
CA ILE A 554 -14.47 -8.37 4.49
C ILE A 554 -14.42 -7.94 5.96
N ASN A 555 -14.67 -8.86 6.90
CA ASN A 555 -14.61 -8.60 8.35
C ASN A 555 -13.42 -9.30 9.03
N ALA A 556 -12.46 -9.78 8.24
CA ALA A 556 -11.23 -10.37 8.76
C ALA A 556 -10.25 -9.28 9.21
N GLU A 557 -9.05 -9.69 9.63
CA GLU A 557 -7.94 -8.77 9.93
C GLU A 557 -7.71 -7.74 8.81
N GLN A 558 -7.25 -6.54 9.19
CA GLN A 558 -7.06 -5.42 8.25
C GLN A 558 -6.02 -5.75 7.17
N LYS A 559 -4.97 -6.50 7.52
CA LYS A 559 -4.03 -7.09 6.56
C LYS A 559 -4.65 -8.39 6.06
N ARG A 560 -5.09 -8.39 4.81
CA ARG A 560 -5.82 -9.51 4.22
C ARG A 560 -5.56 -9.70 2.75
N ALA A 561 -5.54 -10.95 2.31
CA ALA A 561 -5.24 -11.28 0.93
C ALA A 561 -5.90 -12.57 0.46
N VAL A 562 -6.15 -12.65 -0.83
CA VAL A 562 -6.52 -13.87 -1.53
C VAL A 562 -5.27 -14.43 -2.21
N LEU A 563 -4.90 -15.66 -1.86
CA LEU A 563 -3.87 -16.44 -2.55
C LEU A 563 -4.56 -17.44 -3.47
N PHE A 564 -4.18 -17.50 -4.73
CA PHE A 564 -4.76 -18.45 -5.68
C PHE A 564 -3.71 -19.44 -6.17
N LEU A 565 -3.87 -20.71 -5.79
CA LEU A 565 -3.03 -21.81 -6.25
C LEU A 565 -3.59 -22.37 -7.56
N ASN A 566 -2.89 -22.14 -8.66
CA ASN A 566 -3.39 -22.49 -10.00
C ASN A 566 -2.43 -23.38 -10.80
N PHE A 567 -3.02 -24.28 -11.58
CA PHE A 567 -2.34 -25.23 -12.47
C PHE A 567 -2.61 -24.95 -13.94
N SER A 568 -3.74 -24.29 -14.22
CA SER A 568 -4.20 -23.99 -15.57
C SER A 568 -4.30 -22.48 -15.74
N ASP A 569 -4.15 -22.01 -16.99
CA ASP A 569 -4.51 -20.62 -17.27
C ASP A 569 -6.04 -20.53 -17.27
N PRO A 570 -6.63 -19.62 -16.48
CA PRO A 570 -8.05 -19.35 -16.54
C PRO A 570 -8.46 -18.93 -17.95
N ASN A 571 -9.64 -19.33 -18.37
CA ASN A 571 -10.25 -18.90 -19.63
C ASN A 571 -11.55 -18.13 -19.34
N SER A 572 -12.23 -17.69 -20.40
CA SER A 572 -13.50 -16.96 -20.28
C SER A 572 -14.60 -17.73 -19.55
N ASP A 573 -14.59 -19.07 -19.57
CA ASP A 573 -15.58 -19.88 -18.86
C ASP A 573 -15.42 -19.85 -17.33
N ASN A 574 -14.24 -19.45 -16.84
CA ASN A 574 -13.95 -19.27 -15.42
C ASN A 574 -14.45 -17.92 -14.87
N PHE A 575 -14.92 -17.01 -15.74
CA PHE A 575 -15.39 -15.65 -15.41
C PHE A 575 -16.80 -15.35 -15.96
N LYS A 576 -17.69 -16.33 -15.99
CA LYS A 576 -19.03 -16.20 -16.62
C LYS A 576 -19.99 -15.28 -15.87
N GLN A 577 -19.97 -15.29 -14.54
CA GLN A 577 -20.93 -14.58 -13.71
C GLN A 577 -20.45 -13.16 -13.37
N TYR A 578 -19.15 -12.99 -13.12
CA TYR A 578 -18.55 -11.70 -12.80
C TYR A 578 -17.33 -11.43 -13.66
N ASN A 579 -17.29 -10.25 -14.26
CA ASN A 579 -16.16 -9.82 -15.08
C ASN A 579 -14.94 -9.44 -14.21
N LEU A 580 -13.78 -9.38 -14.83
CA LEU A 580 -12.50 -9.10 -14.16
C LEU A 580 -12.45 -7.71 -13.50
N ASN A 581 -13.10 -6.71 -14.09
CA ASN A 581 -13.09 -5.34 -13.56
C ASN A 581 -13.86 -5.27 -12.25
N ASP A 582 -15.06 -5.83 -12.21
CA ASP A 582 -15.90 -5.84 -11.01
C ASP A 582 -15.23 -6.65 -9.89
N LEU A 583 -14.57 -7.77 -10.22
CA LEU A 583 -13.81 -8.56 -9.25
C LEU A 583 -12.60 -7.78 -8.71
N ALA A 584 -11.85 -7.11 -9.57
CA ALA A 584 -10.72 -6.28 -9.17
C ALA A 584 -11.16 -5.10 -8.29
N SER A 585 -12.25 -4.41 -8.66
CA SER A 585 -12.83 -3.31 -7.87
C SER A 585 -13.40 -3.83 -6.56
N TYR A 586 -14.07 -5.00 -6.56
CA TYR A 586 -14.57 -5.63 -5.32
C TYR A 586 -13.44 -5.92 -4.32
N MET A 587 -12.31 -6.45 -4.79
CA MET A 587 -11.12 -6.66 -3.97
C MET A 587 -10.47 -5.35 -3.52
N LYS A 588 -10.18 -4.44 -4.47
CA LYS A 588 -9.51 -3.15 -4.22
C LYS A 588 -10.29 -2.27 -3.24
N ASN A 589 -11.60 -2.11 -3.44
CA ASN A 589 -12.43 -1.20 -2.63
C ASN A 589 -12.57 -1.67 -1.18
N ASN A 590 -12.34 -2.98 -0.95
CA ASN A 590 -12.29 -3.61 0.36
C ASN A 590 -10.86 -3.86 0.87
N ASN A 591 -9.82 -3.26 0.27
CA ASN A 591 -8.42 -3.41 0.67
C ASN A 591 -7.94 -4.88 0.72
N ILE A 592 -8.45 -5.73 -0.18
CA ILE A 592 -8.05 -7.13 -0.31
C ILE A 592 -7.15 -7.28 -1.53
N ARG A 593 -5.95 -7.83 -1.32
CA ARG A 593 -4.95 -8.01 -2.38
C ARG A 593 -5.03 -9.41 -2.97
N PHE A 594 -4.72 -9.55 -4.25
CA PHE A 594 -4.74 -10.82 -4.96
C PHE A 594 -3.34 -11.29 -5.36
N TYR A 595 -2.96 -12.50 -4.94
CA TYR A 595 -1.67 -13.12 -5.23
C TYR A 595 -1.88 -14.46 -5.94
N PRO A 596 -1.81 -14.47 -7.28
CA PRO A 596 -1.81 -15.72 -8.04
C PRO A 596 -0.44 -16.40 -7.92
N ILE A 597 -0.47 -17.67 -7.53
CA ILE A 597 0.69 -18.54 -7.35
C ILE A 597 0.59 -19.65 -8.38
N SER A 598 1.41 -19.54 -9.42
CA SER A 598 1.50 -20.58 -10.44
C SER A 598 2.18 -21.82 -9.87
N LEU A 599 1.55 -22.97 -10.07
CA LEU A 599 2.11 -24.28 -9.77
C LEU A 599 2.69 -24.95 -11.02
N LYS A 600 2.62 -24.30 -12.18
CA LYS A 600 3.24 -24.71 -13.45
C LYS A 600 4.35 -23.76 -13.89
N LYS A 601 5.34 -24.30 -14.61
CA LYS A 601 6.40 -23.47 -15.21
C LYS A 601 5.81 -22.64 -16.35
N GLY A 602 5.95 -21.32 -16.28
CA GLY A 602 5.47 -20.41 -17.33
C GLY A 602 5.08 -19.05 -16.78
N ALA A 603 4.89 -18.08 -17.68
CA ALA A 603 4.36 -16.78 -17.30
C ALA A 603 2.91 -16.91 -16.79
N PRO A 604 2.51 -16.13 -15.78
CA PRO A 604 1.13 -16.09 -15.33
C PRO A 604 0.21 -15.57 -16.43
N ALA A 605 -1.03 -16.06 -16.47
CA ALA A 605 -2.05 -15.56 -17.39
C ALA A 605 -2.25 -14.04 -17.26
N SER A 606 -2.63 -13.37 -18.35
CA SER A 606 -2.79 -11.91 -18.39
C SER A 606 -3.90 -11.45 -17.43
N GLU A 607 -4.96 -12.24 -17.27
CA GLU A 607 -6.05 -12.00 -16.34
C GLU A 607 -5.58 -12.03 -14.88
N MET A 608 -4.70 -12.97 -14.53
CA MET A 608 -4.12 -13.07 -13.19
C MET A 608 -3.21 -11.89 -12.89
N SER A 609 -2.38 -11.54 -13.87
CA SER A 609 -1.50 -10.37 -13.80
C SER A 609 -2.30 -9.08 -13.67
N TYR A 610 -3.43 -8.97 -14.38
CA TYR A 610 -4.36 -7.85 -14.28
C TYR A 610 -4.97 -7.72 -12.88
N LEU A 611 -5.53 -8.80 -12.32
CA LEU A 611 -6.12 -8.79 -10.97
C LEU A 611 -5.06 -8.46 -9.91
N ALA A 612 -3.88 -9.08 -9.99
CA ALA A 612 -2.78 -8.81 -9.06
C ALA A 612 -2.37 -7.34 -9.12
N LYS A 613 -2.11 -6.80 -10.32
CA LYS A 613 -1.73 -5.40 -10.50
C LYS A 613 -2.80 -4.44 -10.00
N LYS A 614 -4.08 -4.66 -10.35
CA LYS A 614 -5.18 -3.74 -10.00
C LYS A 614 -5.48 -3.74 -8.49
N THR A 615 -5.21 -4.84 -7.80
CA THR A 615 -5.39 -4.95 -6.33
C THR A 615 -4.10 -4.66 -5.55
N GLY A 616 -2.98 -4.41 -6.23
CA GLY A 616 -1.68 -4.17 -5.59
C GLY A 616 -1.04 -5.44 -5.03
N GLY A 617 -1.42 -6.63 -5.48
CA GLY A 617 -0.70 -7.88 -5.24
C GLY A 617 0.41 -8.14 -6.27
N LYS A 618 1.01 -9.32 -6.20
CA LYS A 618 2.10 -9.78 -7.08
C LYS A 618 1.84 -11.20 -7.56
N THR A 619 2.34 -11.53 -8.74
CA THR A 619 2.37 -12.90 -9.23
C THR A 619 3.58 -13.63 -8.66
N SER A 620 3.45 -14.92 -8.38
CA SER A 620 4.56 -15.75 -7.88
C SER A 620 4.53 -17.16 -8.46
N TYR A 621 5.62 -17.88 -8.24
CA TYR A 621 5.83 -19.26 -8.67
C TYR A 621 6.33 -20.10 -7.50
N ILE A 622 5.79 -21.31 -7.32
CA ILE A 622 6.13 -22.15 -6.16
C ILE A 622 7.60 -22.58 -6.11
N TYR A 623 8.30 -22.61 -7.25
CA TYR A 623 9.72 -22.98 -7.31
C TYR A 623 10.65 -21.76 -7.28
N ALA A 624 10.17 -20.59 -6.83
CA ALA A 624 11.05 -19.47 -6.53
C ALA A 624 12.08 -19.88 -5.46
N GLU A 625 13.32 -19.39 -5.57
CA GLU A 625 14.41 -19.81 -4.68
C GLU A 625 14.12 -19.57 -3.19
N ARG A 626 13.32 -18.56 -2.88
CA ARG A 626 12.89 -18.19 -1.52
C ARG A 626 11.52 -18.73 -1.13
N GLY A 627 10.90 -19.54 -2.00
CA GLY A 627 9.58 -20.10 -1.77
C GLY A 627 8.45 -19.06 -1.70
N LEU A 628 7.41 -19.33 -0.90
CA LEU A 628 6.21 -18.50 -0.74
C LEU A 628 6.27 -17.53 0.46
N LYS A 629 7.27 -17.65 1.34
CA LYS A 629 7.45 -16.72 2.47
C LYS A 629 7.46 -15.24 2.05
N PRO A 630 8.15 -14.83 0.96
CA PRO A 630 8.15 -13.43 0.53
C PRO A 630 6.76 -12.87 0.19
N ILE A 631 5.79 -13.72 -0.18
CA ILE A 631 4.40 -13.29 -0.42
C ILE A 631 3.74 -12.89 0.89
N ILE A 632 3.95 -13.67 1.94
CA ILE A 632 3.38 -13.40 3.26
C ILE A 632 4.04 -12.16 3.88
N ASP A 633 5.35 -12.03 3.72
CA ASP A 633 6.08 -10.83 4.12
C ASP A 633 5.53 -9.60 3.37
N ASP A 634 5.34 -9.66 2.04
CA ASP A 634 4.74 -8.57 1.25
C ASP A 634 3.33 -8.22 1.76
N ILE A 635 2.49 -9.19 2.14
CA ILE A 635 1.16 -8.90 2.68
C ILE A 635 1.24 -8.13 4.00
N ILE A 636 2.13 -8.56 4.90
CA ILE A 636 2.28 -8.01 6.25
C ILE A 636 2.94 -6.63 6.19
N GLU A 637 4.04 -6.49 5.45
CA GLU A 637 4.88 -5.29 5.45
C GLU A 637 4.26 -4.16 4.62
N LYS A 638 3.42 -4.48 3.64
CA LYS A 638 2.90 -3.47 2.72
C LYS A 638 2.02 -2.44 3.44
N PRO A 639 2.36 -1.14 3.35
CA PRO A 639 1.65 -0.07 4.05
C PRO A 639 0.13 -0.13 3.85
N LEU A 640 -0.62 0.14 4.92
CA LEU A 640 -2.08 0.21 4.91
C LEU A 640 -2.53 1.38 5.79
N GLY A 641 -3.14 2.39 5.16
CA GLY A 641 -3.55 3.64 5.80
C GLY A 641 -4.92 3.53 6.46
N MET A 642 -5.10 2.53 7.31
CA MET A 642 -6.34 2.26 8.03
C MET A 642 -6.15 2.54 9.52
N TYR A 643 -7.05 3.31 10.10
CA TYR A 643 -6.96 3.86 11.46
C TYR A 643 -8.24 3.63 12.24
N GLN A 644 -8.13 3.41 13.55
CA GLN A 644 -9.25 3.18 14.47
C GLN A 644 -9.34 4.30 15.50
N LEU A 645 -10.40 5.11 15.39
CA LEU A 645 -10.69 6.21 16.29
C LEU A 645 -11.81 5.81 17.24
N LYS A 646 -11.61 5.99 18.54
CA LYS A 646 -12.58 5.62 19.58
C LYS A 646 -13.02 6.85 20.37
N TYR A 647 -14.32 7.02 20.53
CA TYR A 647 -14.92 8.09 21.34
C TYR A 647 -16.20 7.63 22.05
N THR A 648 -16.74 8.48 22.93
CA THR A 648 -18.03 8.25 23.58
C THR A 648 -19.08 9.21 23.01
N SER A 649 -20.14 8.68 22.42
CA SER A 649 -21.22 9.48 21.86
C SER A 649 -22.06 10.13 22.96
N THR A 650 -22.50 11.37 22.71
CA THR A 650 -23.46 12.09 23.55
C THR A 650 -24.82 12.28 22.87
N MET A 651 -25.02 11.64 21.71
CA MET A 651 -26.23 11.80 20.91
C MET A 651 -27.41 11.03 21.50
N SER A 652 -28.62 11.57 21.33
CA SER A 652 -29.85 10.82 21.62
C SER A 652 -30.07 9.75 20.55
N THR A 653 -30.35 8.52 20.97
CA THR A 653 -30.54 7.37 20.08
C THR A 653 -31.98 7.21 19.61
N ASP A 654 -32.96 7.82 20.30
CA ASP A 654 -34.39 7.46 20.18
C ASP A 654 -34.59 5.93 20.21
N PHE A 655 -34.12 5.27 21.28
CA PHE A 655 -34.17 3.80 21.42
C PHE A 655 -33.51 3.06 20.24
N GLY A 656 -32.44 3.63 19.67
CA GLY A 656 -31.70 3.11 18.51
C GLY A 656 -32.29 3.42 17.13
N ARG A 657 -33.32 4.27 17.04
CA ARG A 657 -33.99 4.63 15.78
C ARG A 657 -33.39 5.84 15.08
N SER A 658 -32.66 6.68 15.81
CA SER A 658 -32.04 7.88 15.24
C SER A 658 -30.81 7.51 14.41
N PHE A 659 -30.73 8.09 13.22
CA PHE A 659 -29.52 8.05 12.41
C PHE A 659 -28.52 9.08 12.94
N LEU A 660 -27.33 8.63 13.33
CA LEU A 660 -26.30 9.44 13.95
C LEU A 660 -25.17 9.70 12.93
N PRO A 661 -25.07 10.91 12.36
CA PRO A 661 -24.02 11.23 11.39
C PRO A 661 -22.68 11.45 12.09
N VAL A 662 -21.61 10.97 11.46
CA VAL A 662 -20.22 11.13 11.89
C VAL A 662 -19.36 11.54 10.71
N GLU A 663 -18.56 12.58 10.91
CA GLU A 663 -17.58 13.11 9.97
C GLU A 663 -16.18 12.92 10.57
N VAL A 664 -15.23 12.52 9.72
CA VAL A 664 -13.81 12.51 10.07
C VAL A 664 -13.06 13.34 9.03
N GLU A 665 -12.38 14.38 9.50
CA GLU A 665 -11.39 15.14 8.75
C GLU A 665 -9.99 14.68 9.13
N VAL A 666 -9.11 14.65 8.14
CA VAL A 666 -7.70 14.29 8.28
C VAL A 666 -6.87 15.43 7.70
N GLN A 667 -5.85 15.84 8.45
CA GLN A 667 -4.88 16.85 8.05
C GLN A 667 -3.47 16.27 8.17
N LEU A 668 -2.67 16.42 7.11
CA LEU A 668 -1.27 16.05 7.08
C LEU A 668 -0.51 17.15 6.33
N LEU A 669 0.27 17.94 7.05
CA LEU A 669 0.98 19.08 6.49
C LEU A 669 0.01 20.01 5.74
N GLU A 670 0.34 20.43 4.52
CA GLU A 670 -0.52 21.28 3.66
C GLU A 670 -1.65 20.51 2.94
N ARG A 671 -1.96 19.27 3.35
CA ARG A 671 -3.00 18.45 2.73
C ARG A 671 -4.08 18.13 3.74
N SER A 672 -5.33 18.19 3.29
CA SER A 672 -6.47 17.74 4.08
C SER A 672 -7.46 16.93 3.25
N GLY A 673 -8.34 16.21 3.93
CA GLY A 673 -9.44 15.47 3.33
C GLY A 673 -10.42 15.06 4.41
N ARG A 674 -11.67 14.75 4.05
CA ARG A 674 -12.68 14.34 5.01
C ARG A 674 -13.75 13.46 4.35
N ASP A 675 -14.46 12.70 5.17
CA ASP A 675 -15.61 11.89 4.75
C ASP A 675 -16.71 11.93 5.81
N GLU A 676 -17.94 11.71 5.37
CA GLU A 676 -19.14 11.72 6.21
C GLU A 676 -19.96 10.44 5.99
N ILE A 677 -20.34 9.81 7.10
CA ILE A 677 -21.25 8.66 7.13
C ILE A 677 -22.20 8.81 8.33
N GLY A 678 -22.95 7.76 8.65
CA GLY A 678 -23.61 7.67 9.94
C GLY A 678 -23.86 6.23 10.36
N TYR A 679 -24.47 6.07 11.51
CA TYR A 679 -24.74 4.77 12.11
C TYR A 679 -26.02 4.82 12.94
N PHE A 680 -26.46 3.65 13.40
CA PHE A 680 -27.53 3.51 14.36
C PHE A 680 -26.97 2.86 15.63
N ALA A 681 -27.40 3.34 16.79
CA ALA A 681 -27.16 2.63 18.05
C ALA A 681 -27.98 1.32 18.06
N PRO A 682 -27.62 0.34 18.93
CA PRO A 682 -28.45 -0.83 19.15
C PRO A 682 -29.87 -0.44 19.58
N LEU A 683 -30.86 -1.26 19.20
CA LEU A 683 -32.23 -1.07 19.68
C LEU A 683 -32.29 -1.40 21.17
N GLU A 684 -32.94 -0.54 21.94
CA GLU A 684 -33.15 -0.68 23.39
C GLU A 684 -34.35 -1.56 23.75
#